data_AF-A0A5C5Z0Y0-F1
#
_entry.id   AF-A0A5C5Z0Y0-F1
#
_cell.length_a   1.000
_cell.length_b   1.000
_cell.length_c   1.000
_cell.angle_alpha   90.00
_cell.angle_beta   90.00
_cell.angle_gamma   90.00
#
_symmetry.space_group_name_H-M   'P 1'
#
loop_
_entity.id
_entity.type
_entity.pdbx_description
1 polymer ?
#
loop_
_entity_poly.entity_id
_entity_poly.type
_entity_poly.pdbx_seq_one_letter_code
_entity_poly.pdbx_strand_id
1 'polypeptide(L)'
;MARTSNLRWRNIAICGHASAGKTTLVDRLLAELQAVPGSPDVRNGTSICDFEPEEKAHNHSIESALVHLTCGDDEFSLIDTPGYPDFISGMIGALAAVETAVVCIDAHSGIQMNSRRAMEEASNRGLARIIVITKMDDAQADFKSLVQQCQETWGSAVIPLQIPVGQGESFQSVASAVELPVEARAAVVNVAHAHEQLVEELVETDEALMEQYLEGNMPEVPAIKELLRKAVISGDAIPVLCVSATEGIGVTELIKLLDEISPAPDELERTAVDENGETVTLEQSVDAPLSAQVVKVRVDPFVQKLSYVRIFGGTLAKDQSVHISGTRKDVKLNAIMRVQGEQTEAVDSASAGEIVAIAKMDDLHVGTSIGAFELPKIDFPEPMVGVAISPTKRGDENKLSTAMHKLTEEDQTLKLSRDPQTSEMVMTGMSELHLQMLRERLARRDKIEVETHDPCIPYRETITTSAEGSYRHKKQSGGRGQFGEVHIRMLPLPRGTDIESFAVKARFPSLKNYHYHPENNFLWVDSVVGGVIPGNFMPAIEKGFIERMARGVIAGHVIQDVAVEVHFGKHHPVDSSEAAFKMAGSLCFRDVFKQAKPALLEPVVHLNVLAPEDSVGDIYSDMSSRGGRVLGSTAMRGGIHSIDCEVPLRSVGHYNRTLSSVTGGQGSYTISFSHYETMPADVQRQLMESAKEELEETSA
;
A
#
# COMPACT_ATOMS: atom_id res chain seq x y z
N MET A 1 -30.98 28.26 2.98
CA MET A 1 -30.92 27.92 1.53
C MET A 1 -31.97 26.84 1.26
N ALA A 2 -32.62 26.85 0.10
CA ALA A 2 -33.48 25.73 -0.31
C ALA A 2 -32.57 24.52 -0.59
N ARG A 3 -32.84 23.38 0.03
CA ARG A 3 -32.01 22.17 -0.13
C ARG A 3 -32.19 21.60 -1.55
N THR A 4 -31.08 21.39 -2.25
CA THR A 4 -31.05 20.74 -3.56
C THR A 4 -31.03 19.21 -3.42
N SER A 5 -30.43 18.70 -2.33
CA SER A 5 -30.31 17.27 -2.01
C SER A 5 -31.40 16.78 -1.06
N ASN A 6 -31.82 15.53 -1.27
CA ASN A 6 -32.74 14.80 -0.38
C ASN A 6 -32.02 13.99 0.71
N LEU A 7 -30.69 13.87 0.63
CA LEU A 7 -29.86 13.13 1.58
C LEU A 7 -29.28 14.08 2.66
N ARG A 8 -29.42 13.68 3.92
CA ARG A 8 -29.03 14.51 5.08
C ARG A 8 -27.62 14.26 5.59
N TRP A 9 -26.87 13.39 4.93
CA TRP A 9 -25.54 12.99 5.38
C TRP A 9 -24.45 13.93 4.87
N ARG A 10 -23.44 14.17 5.70
CA ARG A 10 -22.15 14.79 5.34
C ARG A 10 -21.04 13.85 5.78
N ASN A 11 -20.46 13.12 4.84
CA ASN A 11 -19.36 12.21 5.14
C ASN A 11 -18.04 12.93 4.90
N ILE A 12 -17.21 13.00 5.93
CA ILE A 12 -15.98 13.80 5.96
C ILE A 12 -14.83 12.97 6.51
N ALA A 13 -13.71 12.93 5.80
CA ALA A 13 -12.45 12.39 6.33
C ALA A 13 -11.61 13.54 6.89
N ILE A 14 -11.11 13.38 8.12
CA ILE A 14 -10.16 14.32 8.74
C ILE A 14 -8.75 13.77 8.52
N CYS A 15 -8.01 14.39 7.61
CA CYS A 15 -6.71 13.97 7.12
C CYS A 15 -5.63 15.00 7.43
N GLY A 16 -4.36 14.67 7.20
CA GLY A 16 -3.23 15.55 7.47
C GLY A 16 -2.04 14.82 8.07
N HIS A 17 -1.02 15.57 8.47
CA HIS A 17 0.21 14.96 8.98
C HIS A 17 0.10 14.49 10.44
N ALA A 18 1.11 13.76 10.90
CA ALA A 18 1.24 13.33 12.29
C ALA A 18 1.26 14.55 13.21
N SER A 19 0.56 14.46 14.35
CA SER A 19 0.47 15.55 15.33
C SER A 19 -0.19 16.85 14.85
N ALA A 20 -0.86 16.87 13.69
CA ALA A 20 -1.62 18.03 13.21
C ALA A 20 -2.91 18.33 14.02
N GLY A 21 -3.18 17.61 15.11
CA GLY A 21 -4.36 17.85 15.95
C GLY A 21 -5.68 17.32 15.41
N LYS A 22 -5.66 16.37 14.46
CA LYS A 22 -6.84 15.75 13.82
C LYS A 22 -7.80 15.13 14.83
N THR A 23 -7.31 14.16 15.61
CA THR A 23 -8.06 13.46 16.66
C THR A 23 -8.58 14.42 17.71
N THR A 24 -7.77 15.38 18.15
CA THR A 24 -8.18 16.43 19.09
C THR A 24 -9.30 17.30 18.54
N LEU A 25 -9.27 17.64 17.24
CA LEU A 25 -10.32 18.39 16.58
C LEU A 25 -11.63 17.59 16.52
N VAL A 26 -11.56 16.31 16.16
CA VAL A 26 -12.74 15.42 16.11
C VAL A 26 -13.36 15.26 17.50
N ASP A 27 -12.54 14.93 18.50
CA ASP A 27 -12.97 14.82 19.90
C ASP A 27 -13.62 16.11 20.40
N ARG A 28 -13.07 17.27 20.03
CA ARG A 28 -13.64 18.56 20.40
C ARG A 28 -14.98 18.81 19.71
N LEU A 29 -15.13 18.47 18.43
CA LEU A 29 -16.40 18.59 17.71
C LEU A 29 -17.49 17.72 18.36
N LEU A 30 -17.15 16.48 18.75
CA LEU A 30 -18.06 15.59 19.45
C LEU A 30 -18.52 16.16 20.79
N ALA A 31 -17.60 16.78 21.56
CA ALA A 31 -17.91 17.40 22.84
C ALA A 31 -18.76 18.68 22.68
N GLU A 32 -18.42 19.55 21.73
CA GLU A 32 -19.10 20.82 21.47
C GLU A 32 -20.57 20.60 21.10
N LEU A 33 -20.84 19.56 20.30
CA LEU A 33 -22.20 19.17 19.89
C LEU A 33 -22.87 18.15 20.82
N GLN A 34 -22.23 17.80 21.94
CA GLN A 34 -22.76 16.84 22.93
C GLN A 34 -23.11 15.46 22.33
N ALA A 35 -22.40 15.05 21.28
CA ALA A 35 -22.57 13.74 20.65
C ALA A 35 -22.05 12.60 21.54
N VAL A 36 -21.17 12.92 22.50
CA VAL A 36 -20.60 11.97 23.46
C VAL A 36 -20.62 12.57 24.87
N PRO A 37 -20.68 11.73 25.93
CA PRO A 37 -20.62 12.22 27.29
C PRO A 37 -19.19 12.64 27.68
N GLY A 38 -19.07 13.75 28.42
CA GLY A 38 -17.80 14.22 28.98
C GLY A 38 -16.95 15.06 28.04
N SER A 39 -15.66 15.17 28.35
CA SER A 39 -14.67 15.92 27.56
C SER A 39 -13.54 14.95 27.15
N PRO A 40 -13.64 14.34 25.96
CA PRO A 40 -12.59 13.47 25.45
C PRO A 40 -11.27 14.23 25.30
N ASP A 41 -10.17 13.58 25.62
CA ASP A 41 -8.83 14.16 25.51
C ASP A 41 -7.81 13.06 25.20
N VAL A 42 -7.11 13.23 24.09
CA VAL A 42 -6.01 12.37 23.64
C VAL A 42 -4.92 12.28 24.72
N ARG A 43 -4.56 13.41 25.37
CA ARG A 43 -3.46 13.47 26.35
C ARG A 43 -3.76 12.68 27.62
N ASN A 44 -5.04 12.52 27.95
CA ASN A 44 -5.49 11.78 29.12
C ASN A 44 -5.88 10.33 28.78
N GLY A 45 -5.73 9.91 27.52
CA GLY A 45 -6.11 8.57 27.05
C GLY A 45 -7.62 8.32 27.06
N THR A 46 -8.43 9.38 27.04
CA THR A 46 -9.90 9.34 27.05
C THR A 46 -10.51 9.73 25.71
N SER A 47 -9.72 9.74 24.64
CA SER A 47 -10.19 10.00 23.26
C SER A 47 -11.25 8.99 22.84
N ILE A 48 -12.21 9.46 22.01
CA ILE A 48 -13.23 8.60 21.40
C ILE A 48 -12.72 7.95 20.12
N CYS A 49 -11.73 8.57 19.46
CA CYS A 49 -11.15 8.07 18.22
C CYS A 49 -9.94 7.17 18.49
N ASP A 50 -9.01 7.60 19.35
CA ASP A 50 -7.82 6.82 19.74
C ASP A 50 -8.15 5.86 20.90
N PHE A 51 -9.01 4.87 20.65
CA PHE A 51 -9.45 3.92 21.68
C PHE A 51 -8.57 2.67 21.79
N GLU A 52 -7.73 2.37 20.79
CA GLU A 52 -6.89 1.16 20.82
C GLU A 52 -5.74 1.27 21.85
N PRO A 53 -5.34 0.15 22.49
CA PRO A 53 -4.24 0.15 23.44
C PRO A 53 -2.90 0.60 22.86
N GLU A 54 -2.63 0.31 21.58
CA GLU A 54 -1.42 0.75 20.89
C GLU A 54 -1.42 2.27 20.66
N GLU A 55 -2.55 2.84 20.26
CA GLU A 55 -2.71 4.28 20.04
C GLU A 55 -2.50 5.05 21.35
N LYS A 56 -3.10 4.57 22.44
CA LYS A 56 -2.91 5.12 23.80
C LYS A 56 -1.47 5.00 24.29
N ALA A 57 -0.75 3.95 23.91
CA ALA A 57 0.64 3.73 24.33
C ALA A 57 1.61 4.64 23.57
N HIS A 58 1.38 4.85 22.27
CA HIS A 58 2.27 5.62 21.39
C HIS A 58 1.84 7.08 21.21
N ASN A 59 0.67 7.46 21.73
CA ASN A 59 0.06 8.81 21.62
C ASN A 59 -0.10 9.29 20.18
N HIS A 60 -0.46 8.39 19.27
CA HIS A 60 -0.86 8.73 17.91
C HIS A 60 -1.83 7.68 17.37
N SER A 61 -2.73 8.12 16.48
CA SER A 61 -3.64 7.24 15.76
C SER A 61 -2.89 6.28 14.83
N ILE A 62 -3.36 5.04 14.80
CA ILE A 62 -2.84 3.94 13.97
C ILE A 62 -3.95 3.46 13.03
N GLU A 63 -5.20 3.43 13.51
CA GLU A 63 -6.36 3.12 12.69
C GLU A 63 -7.22 4.35 12.41
N SER A 64 -8.05 4.27 11.38
CA SER A 64 -9.11 5.26 11.18
C SER A 64 -10.31 4.98 12.08
N ALA A 65 -10.89 6.01 12.68
CA ALA A 65 -12.05 5.88 13.57
C ALA A 65 -13.27 6.57 12.97
N LEU A 66 -14.41 5.86 12.93
CA LEU A 66 -15.70 6.40 12.47
C LEU A 66 -16.51 6.88 13.66
N VAL A 67 -16.98 8.13 13.60
CA VAL A 67 -17.86 8.74 14.59
C VAL A 67 -18.97 9.53 13.90
N HIS A 68 -20.12 9.64 14.55
CA HIS A 68 -21.24 10.44 14.07
C HIS A 68 -21.56 11.60 15.02
N LEU A 69 -22.10 12.67 14.45
CA LEU A 69 -22.66 13.81 15.16
C LEU A 69 -23.80 14.43 14.34
N THR A 70 -24.65 15.22 14.99
CA THR A 70 -25.76 15.92 14.34
C THR A 70 -25.55 17.42 14.45
N CYS A 71 -25.69 18.15 13.35
CA CYS A 71 -25.67 19.61 13.33
C CYS A 71 -26.90 20.13 12.58
N GLY A 72 -27.74 20.91 13.25
CA GLY A 72 -29.02 21.35 12.68
C GLY A 72 -29.92 20.16 12.34
N ASP A 73 -30.28 20.04 11.06
CA ASP A 73 -31.10 18.96 10.51
C ASP A 73 -30.29 17.87 9.78
N ASP A 74 -28.96 18.02 9.72
CA ASP A 74 -28.04 17.15 8.99
C ASP A 74 -27.19 16.27 9.92
N GLU A 75 -26.86 15.08 9.43
CA GLU A 75 -26.07 14.07 10.12
C GLU A 75 -24.67 14.03 9.51
N PHE A 76 -23.64 14.00 10.35
CA PHE A 76 -22.25 13.93 9.92
C PHE A 76 -21.67 12.58 10.26
N SER A 77 -20.89 12.04 9.33
CA SER A 77 -19.99 10.92 9.58
C SER A 77 -18.57 11.44 9.44
N LEU A 78 -17.84 11.53 10.55
CA LEU A 78 -16.45 11.90 10.55
C LEU A 78 -15.58 10.63 10.63
N ILE A 79 -14.58 10.55 9.75
CA ILE A 79 -13.55 9.53 9.82
C ILE A 79 -12.24 10.20 10.20
N ASP A 80 -11.81 10.04 11.46
CA ASP A 80 -10.47 10.42 11.87
C ASP A 80 -9.45 9.46 11.24
N THR A 81 -8.33 9.98 10.74
CA THR A 81 -7.35 9.17 10.00
C THR A 81 -5.95 9.27 10.60
N PRO A 82 -5.12 8.21 10.49
CA PRO A 82 -3.73 8.26 10.92
C PRO A 82 -2.94 9.36 10.19
N GLY A 83 -2.05 10.04 10.93
CA GLY A 83 -1.20 11.10 10.36
C GLY A 83 0.16 10.64 9.83
N TYR A 84 0.58 9.43 10.20
CA TYR A 84 1.85 8.86 9.78
C TYR A 84 1.71 8.17 8.42
N PRO A 85 2.66 8.36 7.48
CA PRO A 85 2.66 7.67 6.18
C PRO A 85 2.66 6.14 6.31
N ASP A 86 3.18 5.63 7.42
CA ASP A 86 3.28 4.21 7.76
C ASP A 86 1.90 3.51 7.80
N PHE A 87 0.84 4.25 8.17
CA PHE A 87 -0.53 3.74 8.36
C PHE A 87 -1.51 4.32 7.33
N ILE A 88 -1.00 4.63 6.14
CA ILE A 88 -1.77 5.31 5.08
C ILE A 88 -3.02 4.54 4.60
N SER A 89 -3.02 3.23 4.77
CA SER A 89 -4.16 2.34 4.50
C SER A 89 -5.47 2.90 5.09
N GLY A 90 -5.41 3.39 6.33
CA GLY A 90 -6.57 3.98 7.01
C GLY A 90 -7.08 5.27 6.36
N MET A 91 -6.17 6.13 5.85
CA MET A 91 -6.51 7.37 5.14
C MET A 91 -7.12 7.08 3.77
N ILE A 92 -6.55 6.14 3.01
CA ILE A 92 -7.02 5.76 1.67
C ILE A 92 -8.41 5.14 1.76
N GLY A 93 -8.65 4.24 2.72
CA GLY A 93 -9.98 3.67 2.96
C GLY A 93 -11.01 4.73 3.38
N ALA A 94 -10.62 5.66 4.26
CA ALA A 94 -11.49 6.77 4.68
C ALA A 94 -11.89 7.68 3.50
N LEU A 95 -10.93 8.10 2.69
CA LEU A 95 -11.17 8.94 1.52
C LEU A 95 -12.05 8.25 0.46
N ALA A 96 -12.15 6.91 0.45
CA ALA A 96 -13.03 6.20 -0.48
C ALA A 96 -14.50 6.26 -0.03
N ALA A 97 -14.74 6.49 1.26
CA ALA A 97 -16.05 6.44 1.90
C ALA A 97 -16.76 7.80 1.95
N VAL A 98 -16.05 8.90 1.68
CA VAL A 98 -16.51 10.27 2.01
C VAL A 98 -16.71 11.13 0.76
N GLU A 99 -17.34 12.28 0.95
CA GLU A 99 -17.54 13.31 -0.06
C GLU A 99 -16.59 14.51 0.13
N THR A 100 -16.13 14.72 1.37
CA THR A 100 -15.25 15.84 1.73
C THR A 100 -13.99 15.36 2.44
N ALA A 101 -12.84 15.90 2.05
CA ALA A 101 -11.57 15.75 2.75
C ALA A 101 -11.22 17.05 3.47
N VAL A 102 -11.18 17.01 4.80
CA VAL A 102 -10.66 18.10 5.63
C VAL A 102 -9.20 17.81 5.95
N VAL A 103 -8.28 18.59 5.39
CA VAL A 103 -6.84 18.43 5.57
C VAL A 103 -6.35 19.40 6.64
N CYS A 104 -6.03 18.85 7.81
CA CYS A 104 -5.45 19.59 8.93
C CYS A 104 -3.97 19.86 8.69
N ILE A 105 -3.58 21.12 8.88
CA ILE A 105 -2.20 21.60 8.79
C ILE A 105 -1.86 22.27 10.12
N ASP A 106 -0.78 21.84 10.76
CA ASP A 106 -0.31 22.44 12.00
C ASP A 106 0.28 23.83 11.73
N ALA A 107 -0.16 24.84 12.48
CA ALA A 107 0.26 26.23 12.26
C ALA A 107 1.77 26.46 12.42
N HIS A 108 2.46 25.63 13.21
CA HIS A 108 3.91 25.71 13.41
C HIS A 108 4.68 24.90 12.35
N SER A 109 4.27 23.65 12.11
CA SER A 109 4.98 22.69 11.25
C SER A 109 4.68 22.91 9.76
N GLY A 110 3.58 23.58 9.42
CA GLY A 110 3.17 23.87 8.06
C GLY A 110 2.88 22.64 7.21
N ILE A 111 3.05 22.78 5.88
CA ILE A 111 2.73 21.72 4.91
C ILE A 111 3.77 20.59 4.97
N GLN A 112 3.31 19.38 5.26
CA GLN A 112 4.10 18.17 5.34
C GLN A 112 3.75 17.17 4.20
N MET A 113 4.52 16.09 4.07
CA MET A 113 4.31 15.09 3.01
C MET A 113 2.90 14.48 3.03
N ASN A 114 2.42 14.04 4.20
CA ASN A 114 1.11 13.38 4.29
C ASN A 114 -0.06 14.34 4.03
N SER A 115 0.07 15.63 4.34
CA SER A 115 -0.93 16.64 3.96
C SER A 115 -0.97 16.86 2.43
N ARG A 116 0.19 16.84 1.75
CA ARG A 116 0.22 16.89 0.27
C ARG A 116 -0.45 15.67 -0.33
N ARG A 117 -0.12 14.50 0.20
CA ARG A 117 -0.70 13.22 -0.25
C ARG A 117 -2.20 13.17 -0.01
N ALA A 118 -2.71 13.60 1.14
CA ALA A 118 -4.14 13.67 1.40
C ALA A 118 -4.87 14.56 0.39
N MET A 119 -4.31 15.73 0.07
CA MET A 119 -4.86 16.65 -0.94
C MET A 119 -4.86 16.04 -2.35
N GLU A 120 -3.79 15.34 -2.71
CA GLU A 120 -3.66 14.67 -4.02
C GLU A 120 -4.64 13.50 -4.14
N GLU A 121 -4.70 12.61 -3.15
CA GLU A 121 -5.63 11.47 -3.12
C GLU A 121 -7.10 11.95 -3.15
N ALA A 122 -7.42 13.02 -2.43
CA ALA A 122 -8.75 13.64 -2.47
C ALA A 122 -9.05 14.24 -3.86
N SER A 123 -8.08 14.92 -4.47
CA SER A 123 -8.22 15.50 -5.80
C SER A 123 -8.43 14.43 -6.89
N ASN A 124 -7.66 13.34 -6.84
CA ASN A 124 -7.76 12.23 -7.80
C ASN A 124 -9.12 11.54 -7.77
N ARG A 125 -9.85 11.66 -6.65
CA ARG A 125 -11.19 11.12 -6.44
C ARG A 125 -12.31 12.14 -6.66
N GLY A 126 -11.96 13.38 -7.02
CA GLY A 126 -12.93 14.46 -7.20
C GLY A 126 -13.64 14.88 -5.92
N LEU A 127 -13.03 14.69 -4.75
CA LEU A 127 -13.64 15.07 -3.48
C LEU A 127 -13.55 16.59 -3.24
N ALA A 128 -14.53 17.14 -2.53
CA ALA A 128 -14.42 18.48 -1.98
C ALA A 128 -13.24 18.53 -0.98
N ARG A 129 -12.43 19.59 -1.04
CA ARG A 129 -11.22 19.73 -0.22
C ARG A 129 -11.30 21.00 0.62
N ILE A 130 -11.05 20.88 1.91
CA ILE A 130 -11.04 21.98 2.87
C ILE A 130 -9.75 21.90 3.68
N ILE A 131 -9.05 23.02 3.86
CA ILE A 131 -7.86 23.11 4.69
C ILE A 131 -8.25 23.70 6.05
N VAL A 132 -7.83 23.05 7.13
CA VAL A 132 -7.98 23.57 8.50
C VAL A 132 -6.61 23.75 9.12
N ILE A 133 -6.21 25.01 9.34
CA ILE A 133 -4.99 25.33 10.08
C ILE A 133 -5.27 25.18 11.57
N THR A 134 -4.64 24.20 12.21
CA THR A 134 -4.81 23.88 13.62
C THR A 134 -3.70 24.50 14.47
N LYS A 135 -3.93 24.58 15.78
CA LYS A 135 -2.97 25.11 16.77
C LYS A 135 -2.54 26.55 16.49
N MET A 136 -3.50 27.39 16.08
CA MET A 136 -3.26 28.82 15.88
C MET A 136 -2.86 29.57 17.17
N ASP A 137 -3.04 28.94 18.34
CA ASP A 137 -2.55 29.40 19.64
C ASP A 137 -1.03 29.21 19.85
N ASP A 138 -0.33 28.50 18.95
CA ASP A 138 1.12 28.33 19.01
C ASP A 138 1.85 29.66 18.77
N ALA A 139 2.85 29.97 19.60
CA ALA A 139 3.62 31.21 19.52
C ALA A 139 4.35 31.42 18.18
N GLN A 140 4.59 30.35 17.41
CA GLN A 140 5.21 30.40 16.09
C GLN A 140 4.21 30.32 14.93
N ALA A 141 2.91 30.30 15.20
CA ALA A 141 1.88 30.27 14.16
C ALA A 141 2.03 31.48 13.24
N ASP A 142 2.14 31.25 11.92
CA ASP A 142 2.11 32.31 10.88
C ASP A 142 1.05 32.01 9.82
N PHE A 143 -0.18 32.48 10.07
CA PHE A 143 -1.31 32.24 9.18
C PHE A 143 -1.06 32.78 7.77
N LYS A 144 -0.50 34.00 7.64
CA LYS A 144 -0.33 34.64 6.33
C LYS A 144 0.70 33.89 5.49
N SER A 145 1.85 33.60 6.08
CA SER A 145 2.90 32.84 5.39
C SER A 145 2.41 31.43 5.02
N LEU A 146 1.68 30.77 5.91
CA LEU A 146 1.18 29.43 5.65
C LEU A 146 0.13 29.38 4.53
N VAL A 147 -0.81 30.34 4.49
CA VAL A 147 -1.78 30.45 3.37
C VAL A 147 -1.05 30.66 2.05
N GLN A 148 -0.02 31.53 2.02
CA GLN A 148 0.79 31.73 0.82
C GLN A 148 1.47 30.42 0.37
N GLN A 149 2.06 29.67 1.30
CA GLN A 149 2.65 28.36 0.98
C GLN A 149 1.62 27.37 0.44
N CYS A 150 0.38 27.40 0.96
CA CYS A 150 -0.72 26.56 0.48
C CYS A 150 -1.08 26.94 -0.97
N GLN A 151 -1.16 28.24 -1.27
CA GLN A 151 -1.43 28.75 -2.62
C GLN A 151 -0.29 28.42 -3.61
N GLU A 152 0.96 28.52 -3.18
CA GLU A 152 2.12 28.11 -3.99
C GLU A 152 2.13 26.60 -4.27
N THR A 153 1.60 25.78 -3.35
CA THR A 153 1.58 24.32 -3.45
C THR A 153 0.38 23.80 -4.25
N TRP A 154 -0.82 24.37 -4.05
CA TRP A 154 -2.08 23.84 -4.58
C TRP A 154 -2.82 24.79 -5.54
N GLY A 155 -2.32 26.00 -5.77
CA GLY A 155 -2.87 26.96 -6.73
C GLY A 155 -3.75 28.05 -6.13
N SER A 156 -4.29 28.93 -6.99
CA SER A 156 -5.15 30.07 -6.60
C SER A 156 -6.47 29.66 -5.97
N ALA A 157 -6.95 28.45 -6.28
CA ALA A 157 -8.13 27.85 -5.67
C ALA A 157 -8.10 27.82 -4.13
N VAL A 158 -6.93 27.95 -3.50
CA VAL A 158 -6.81 28.04 -2.04
C VAL A 158 -7.24 29.44 -1.54
N ILE A 159 -8.40 29.51 -0.90
CA ILE A 159 -9.03 30.78 -0.50
C ILE A 159 -9.24 30.85 1.02
N PRO A 160 -8.71 31.86 1.73
CA PRO A 160 -8.92 32.01 3.16
C PRO A 160 -10.33 32.52 3.50
N LEU A 161 -11.16 31.65 4.08
CA LEU A 161 -12.53 32.00 4.49
C LEU A 161 -12.63 32.48 5.94
N GLN A 162 -11.78 31.95 6.83
CA GLN A 162 -11.67 32.42 8.21
C GLN A 162 -10.31 33.05 8.44
N ILE A 163 -10.32 34.27 8.95
CA ILE A 163 -9.14 35.03 9.30
C ILE A 163 -8.98 35.03 10.83
N PRO A 164 -7.82 34.65 11.38
CA PRO A 164 -7.62 34.69 12.82
C PRO A 164 -7.68 36.14 13.35
N VAL A 165 -8.29 36.33 14.52
CA VAL A 165 -8.24 37.58 15.28
C VAL A 165 -7.28 37.36 16.45
N GLY A 166 -6.11 38.01 16.36
CA GLY A 166 -4.93 37.66 17.14
C GLY A 166 -4.18 36.45 16.60
N GLN A 167 -2.99 36.22 17.12
CA GLN A 167 -2.06 35.19 16.65
C GLN A 167 -1.21 34.66 17.82
N GLY A 168 -0.90 33.36 17.80
CA GLY A 168 -0.26 32.68 18.92
C GLY A 168 -1.06 32.85 20.21
N GLU A 169 -0.41 33.20 21.32
CA GLU A 169 -1.07 33.39 22.61
C GLU A 169 -2.19 34.46 22.60
N SER A 170 -2.20 35.35 21.60
CA SER A 170 -3.24 36.38 21.46
C SER A 170 -4.44 35.95 20.60
N PHE A 171 -4.42 34.74 20.04
CA PHE A 171 -5.52 34.21 19.23
C PHE A 171 -6.78 34.01 20.09
N GLN A 172 -7.86 34.69 19.72
CA GLN A 172 -9.08 34.77 20.56
C GLN A 172 -10.37 34.43 19.81
N SER A 173 -10.42 34.67 18.51
CA SER A 173 -11.61 34.44 17.68
C SER A 173 -11.24 34.39 16.21
N VAL A 174 -12.21 34.08 15.35
CA VAL A 174 -12.07 34.07 13.90
C VAL A 174 -13.05 35.05 13.26
N ALA A 175 -12.63 35.69 12.17
CA ALA A 175 -13.44 36.60 11.36
C ALA A 175 -13.77 35.96 10.01
N SER A 176 -15.03 36.03 9.58
CA SER A 176 -15.46 35.49 8.29
C SER A 176 -15.12 36.45 7.15
N ALA A 177 -14.57 35.93 6.06
CA ALA A 177 -14.41 36.64 4.80
C ALA A 177 -15.70 36.64 3.95
N VAL A 178 -16.70 35.80 4.28
CA VAL A 178 -18.00 35.78 3.59
C VAL A 178 -18.95 36.80 4.21
N GLU A 179 -19.09 36.74 5.54
CA GLU A 179 -19.93 37.63 6.34
C GLU A 179 -19.03 38.63 7.07
N LEU A 180 -18.80 39.77 6.44
CA LEU A 180 -17.89 40.79 6.98
C LEU A 180 -18.31 41.23 8.39
N PRO A 181 -17.47 41.01 9.42
CA PRO A 181 -17.79 41.40 10.79
C PRO A 181 -17.75 42.93 10.95
N VAL A 182 -18.54 43.45 11.88
CA VAL A 182 -18.63 44.90 12.17
C VAL A 182 -17.31 45.44 12.75
N GLU A 183 -16.55 44.64 13.50
CA GLU A 183 -15.21 45.00 13.99
C GLU A 183 -14.25 43.79 13.92
N ALA A 184 -13.13 43.94 13.20
CA ALA A 184 -12.04 42.94 13.13
C ALA A 184 -10.65 43.61 13.18
N ARG A 185 -10.48 44.59 14.08
CA ARG A 185 -9.26 45.44 14.13
C ARG A 185 -7.97 44.68 14.45
N ALA A 186 -8.07 43.52 15.07
CA ALA A 186 -6.94 42.64 15.41
C ALA A 186 -6.81 41.42 14.49
N ALA A 187 -7.53 41.41 13.35
CA ALA A 187 -7.38 40.35 12.36
C ALA A 187 -5.97 40.36 11.74
N VAL A 188 -5.37 39.18 11.58
CA VAL A 188 -3.99 39.05 11.07
C VAL A 188 -3.86 39.45 9.60
N VAL A 189 -4.97 39.38 8.87
CA VAL A 189 -5.13 39.84 7.48
C VAL A 189 -6.29 40.82 7.43
N ASN A 190 -6.24 41.80 6.53
CA ASN A 190 -7.36 42.69 6.28
C ASN A 190 -8.54 41.89 5.72
N VAL A 191 -9.59 41.72 6.51
CA VAL A 191 -10.77 40.92 6.17
C VAL A 191 -11.50 41.46 4.93
N ALA A 192 -11.50 42.78 4.71
CA ALA A 192 -12.11 43.36 3.52
C ALA A 192 -11.33 42.99 2.24
N HIS A 193 -10.00 42.94 2.33
CA HIS A 193 -9.16 42.50 1.22
C HIS A 193 -9.33 41.00 0.94
N ALA A 194 -9.40 40.17 1.98
CA ALA A 194 -9.68 38.75 1.83
C ALA A 194 -11.08 38.50 1.20
N HIS A 195 -12.07 39.33 1.55
CA HIS A 195 -13.40 39.29 0.93
C HIS A 195 -13.36 39.67 -0.55
N GLU A 196 -12.63 40.73 -0.93
CA GLU A 196 -12.46 41.12 -2.33
C GLU A 196 -11.84 39.97 -3.15
N GLN A 197 -10.77 39.35 -2.64
CA GLN A 197 -10.12 38.20 -3.30
C GLN A 197 -11.05 36.99 -3.42
N LEU A 198 -11.81 36.69 -2.36
CA LEU A 198 -12.82 35.63 -2.38
C LEU A 198 -13.87 35.87 -3.45
N VAL A 199 -14.41 37.09 -3.52
CA VAL A 199 -15.46 37.43 -4.50
C VAL A 199 -14.89 37.34 -5.91
N GLU A 200 -13.69 37.88 -6.14
CA GLU A 200 -12.98 37.84 -7.43
C GLU A 200 -12.83 36.40 -7.94
N GLU A 201 -12.27 35.49 -7.14
CA GLU A 201 -12.09 34.09 -7.55
C GLU A 201 -13.43 33.36 -7.78
N LEU A 202 -14.45 33.63 -6.94
CA LEU A 202 -15.74 32.96 -7.07
C LEU A 202 -16.53 33.43 -8.30
N VAL A 203 -16.49 34.73 -8.65
CA VAL A 203 -17.22 35.21 -9.84
C VAL A 203 -16.58 34.72 -11.14
N GLU A 204 -15.29 34.33 -11.15
CA GLU A 204 -14.69 33.68 -12.32
C GLU A 204 -15.36 32.36 -12.71
N THR A 205 -16.06 31.72 -11.77
CA THR A 205 -16.77 30.46 -12.01
C THR A 205 -18.18 30.62 -12.59
N ASP A 206 -18.73 31.85 -12.65
CA ASP A 206 -20.09 32.13 -13.15
C ASP A 206 -20.11 33.36 -14.07
N GLU A 207 -20.35 33.12 -15.37
CA GLU A 207 -20.35 34.17 -16.41
C GLU A 207 -21.28 35.33 -16.10
N ALA A 208 -22.47 35.07 -15.54
CA ALA A 208 -23.47 36.11 -15.30
C ALA A 208 -23.08 37.01 -14.11
N LEU A 209 -22.48 36.42 -13.08
CA LEU A 209 -22.00 37.19 -11.93
C LEU A 209 -20.68 37.90 -12.22
N MET A 210 -19.83 37.34 -13.09
CA MET A 210 -18.65 38.04 -13.62
C MET A 210 -19.05 39.32 -14.35
N GLU A 211 -20.04 39.28 -15.25
CA GLU A 211 -20.54 40.47 -15.95
C GLU A 211 -21.02 41.54 -14.95
N GLN A 212 -21.81 41.17 -13.94
CA GLN A 212 -22.29 42.09 -12.91
C GLN A 212 -21.15 42.70 -12.08
N TYR A 213 -20.15 41.89 -11.72
CA TYR A 213 -18.98 42.33 -10.98
C TYR A 213 -18.14 43.34 -11.78
N LEU A 214 -17.93 43.10 -13.07
CA LEU A 214 -17.22 44.02 -13.98
C LEU A 214 -17.97 45.35 -14.18
N GLU A 215 -19.30 45.35 -14.07
CA GLU A 215 -20.13 46.56 -14.05
C GLU A 215 -20.10 47.31 -12.71
N GLY A 216 -19.39 46.77 -11.70
CA GLY A 216 -19.24 47.38 -10.37
C GLY A 216 -20.31 46.97 -9.36
N ASN A 217 -21.14 45.96 -9.67
CA ASN A 217 -22.16 45.45 -8.77
C ASN A 217 -21.60 44.25 -7.98
N MET A 218 -21.44 44.41 -6.66
CA MET A 218 -21.00 43.33 -5.78
C MET A 218 -22.14 42.32 -5.52
N PRO A 219 -21.88 41.01 -5.61
CA PRO A 219 -22.89 39.99 -5.29
C PRO A 219 -23.29 40.05 -3.81
N GLU A 220 -24.57 39.80 -3.52
CA GLU A 220 -25.06 39.72 -2.15
C GLU A 220 -24.54 38.45 -1.45
N VAL A 221 -24.41 38.49 -0.11
CA VAL A 221 -23.90 37.38 0.71
C VAL A 221 -24.57 36.02 0.39
N PRO A 222 -25.90 35.90 0.19
CA PRO A 222 -26.51 34.63 -0.18
C PRO A 222 -26.01 34.06 -1.52
N ALA A 223 -25.75 34.93 -2.51
CA ALA A 223 -25.21 34.52 -3.80
C ALA A 223 -23.75 34.08 -3.68
N ILE A 224 -22.94 34.79 -2.87
CA ILE A 224 -21.56 34.39 -2.55
C ILE A 224 -21.53 32.99 -1.92
N LYS A 225 -22.40 32.71 -0.94
CA LYS A 225 -22.47 31.39 -0.31
C LYS A 225 -22.85 30.28 -1.30
N GLU A 226 -23.76 30.56 -2.24
CA GLU A 226 -24.16 29.59 -3.26
C GLU A 226 -23.00 29.30 -4.24
N LEU A 227 -22.32 30.35 -4.70
CA LEU A 227 -21.11 30.21 -5.53
C LEU A 227 -20.02 29.43 -4.81
N LEU A 228 -19.74 29.78 -3.55
CA LEU A 228 -18.74 29.11 -2.75
C LEU A 228 -19.03 27.61 -2.65
N ARG A 229 -20.28 27.22 -2.38
CA ARG A 229 -20.67 25.81 -2.34
C ARG A 229 -20.40 25.11 -3.68
N LYS A 230 -20.81 25.71 -4.80
CA LYS A 230 -20.57 25.14 -6.14
C LYS A 230 -19.08 25.01 -6.46
N ALA A 231 -18.28 26.01 -6.11
CA ALA A 231 -16.83 26.01 -6.30
C ALA A 231 -16.12 24.95 -5.42
N VAL A 232 -16.60 24.73 -4.20
CA VAL A 232 -16.08 23.67 -3.31
C VAL A 232 -16.38 22.27 -3.87
N ILE A 233 -17.58 22.06 -4.42
CA ILE A 233 -18.01 20.77 -4.98
C ILE A 233 -17.24 20.45 -6.27
N SER A 234 -17.06 21.43 -7.15
CA SER A 234 -16.27 21.28 -8.39
C SER A 234 -14.77 21.17 -8.14
N GLY A 235 -14.30 21.65 -6.97
CA GLY A 235 -12.88 21.67 -6.61
C GLY A 235 -12.14 22.93 -7.08
N ASP A 236 -12.86 23.92 -7.62
CA ASP A 236 -12.37 25.24 -8.02
C ASP A 236 -12.09 26.16 -6.83
N ALA A 237 -12.67 25.85 -5.65
CA ALA A 237 -12.34 26.50 -4.38
C ALA A 237 -11.93 25.46 -3.32
N ILE A 238 -10.84 25.77 -2.61
CA ILE A 238 -10.27 25.04 -1.48
C ILE A 238 -10.25 25.99 -0.28
N PRO A 239 -11.31 26.00 0.54
CA PRO A 239 -11.42 26.90 1.68
C PRO A 239 -10.33 26.66 2.72
N VAL A 240 -9.74 27.74 3.23
CA VAL A 240 -8.85 27.72 4.41
C VAL A 240 -9.59 28.26 5.63
N LEU A 241 -9.63 27.43 6.66
CA LEU A 241 -10.20 27.71 7.98
C LEU A 241 -9.10 27.63 9.04
N CYS A 242 -9.34 28.16 10.23
CA CYS A 242 -8.34 28.13 11.29
C CYS A 242 -8.95 27.93 12.67
N VAL A 243 -8.30 27.10 13.50
CA VAL A 243 -8.83 26.70 14.82
C VAL A 243 -7.74 26.53 15.87
N SER A 244 -8.14 26.66 17.13
CA SER A 244 -7.45 26.07 18.28
C SER A 244 -8.40 25.07 18.91
N ALA A 245 -8.20 23.78 18.65
CA ALA A 245 -9.10 22.72 19.13
C ALA A 245 -9.05 22.58 20.66
N THR A 246 -7.89 22.82 21.27
CA THR A 246 -7.70 22.74 22.73
C THR A 246 -8.43 23.88 23.45
N GLU A 247 -8.31 25.11 22.93
CA GLU A 247 -8.97 26.28 23.50
C GLU A 247 -10.44 26.42 23.04
N GLY A 248 -10.87 25.63 22.06
CA GLY A 248 -12.22 25.67 21.49
C GLY A 248 -12.47 26.87 20.56
N ILE A 249 -11.43 27.59 20.15
CA ILE A 249 -11.54 28.79 19.33
C ILE A 249 -11.70 28.40 17.85
N GLY A 250 -12.73 28.92 17.18
CA GLY A 250 -13.02 28.66 15.76
C GLY A 250 -13.75 27.35 15.47
N VAL A 251 -13.95 26.48 16.47
CA VAL A 251 -14.56 25.15 16.27
C VAL A 251 -16.05 25.24 15.92
N THR A 252 -16.77 26.16 16.57
CA THR A 252 -18.20 26.39 16.29
C THR A 252 -18.41 26.98 14.90
N GLU A 253 -17.53 27.87 14.47
CA GLU A 253 -17.55 28.46 13.14
C GLU A 253 -17.15 27.43 12.07
N LEU A 254 -16.20 26.54 12.38
CA LEU A 254 -15.81 25.43 11.51
C LEU A 254 -17.01 24.52 11.20
N ILE A 255 -17.71 23.99 12.22
CA ILE A 255 -18.80 23.03 11.97
C ILE A 255 -19.98 23.66 11.24
N LYS A 256 -20.29 24.94 11.50
CA LYS A 256 -21.30 25.68 10.75
C LYS A 256 -20.92 25.84 9.28
N LEU A 257 -19.66 26.15 8.99
CA LEU A 257 -19.21 26.23 7.60
C LEU A 257 -19.26 24.85 6.95
N LEU A 258 -18.80 23.79 7.63
CA LEU A 258 -18.89 22.43 7.10
C LEU A 258 -20.34 22.04 6.74
N ASP A 259 -21.33 22.42 7.54
CA ASP A 259 -22.76 22.24 7.24
C ASP A 259 -23.18 22.98 5.96
N GLU A 260 -22.71 24.21 5.79
CA GLU A 260 -23.03 25.06 4.63
C GLU A 260 -22.34 24.64 3.33
N ILE A 261 -21.08 24.19 3.37
CA ILE A 261 -20.26 23.98 2.16
C ILE A 261 -19.96 22.52 1.83
N SER A 262 -20.10 21.59 2.76
CA SER A 262 -19.78 20.19 2.46
C SER A 262 -20.87 19.58 1.56
N PRO A 263 -20.50 18.87 0.48
CA PRO A 263 -21.44 18.12 -0.34
C PRO A 263 -22.17 17.03 0.44
N ALA A 264 -23.45 16.86 0.10
CA ALA A 264 -24.21 15.65 0.33
C ALA A 264 -23.77 14.56 -0.67
N PRO A 265 -24.04 13.27 -0.38
CA PRO A 265 -23.67 12.15 -1.25
C PRO A 265 -24.08 12.31 -2.72
N ASP A 266 -25.29 12.77 -2.98
CA ASP A 266 -25.90 12.92 -4.31
C ASP A 266 -25.44 14.17 -5.09
N GLU A 267 -24.62 15.03 -4.47
CA GLU A 267 -24.03 16.20 -5.15
C GLU A 267 -22.68 15.90 -5.81
N LEU A 268 -22.11 14.72 -5.59
CA LEU A 268 -20.89 14.24 -6.24
C LEU A 268 -21.21 13.09 -7.19
N GLU A 269 -20.80 13.22 -8.45
CA GLU A 269 -20.97 12.14 -9.41
C GLU A 269 -20.03 10.96 -9.10
N ARG A 270 -20.59 9.75 -9.07
CA ARG A 270 -19.83 8.51 -8.90
C ARG A 270 -20.14 7.56 -10.05
N THR A 271 -19.13 6.80 -10.46
CA THR A 271 -19.27 5.79 -11.53
C THR A 271 -19.10 4.38 -10.99
N ALA A 272 -19.73 3.42 -11.66
CA ALA A 272 -19.60 1.99 -11.40
C ALA A 272 -19.69 1.21 -12.71
N VAL A 273 -19.52 -0.11 -12.63
CA VAL A 273 -19.69 -1.03 -13.76
C VAL A 273 -20.94 -1.86 -13.54
N ASP A 274 -21.78 -1.97 -14.58
CA ASP A 274 -23.00 -2.79 -14.56
C ASP A 274 -22.72 -4.27 -14.84
N GLU A 275 -23.77 -5.11 -14.83
CA GLU A 275 -23.66 -6.55 -15.13
C GLU A 275 -23.12 -6.86 -16.55
N ASN A 276 -23.20 -5.90 -17.48
CA ASN A 276 -22.74 -6.04 -18.87
C ASN A 276 -21.28 -5.59 -19.06
N GLY A 277 -20.67 -5.01 -18.02
CA GLY A 277 -19.33 -4.43 -18.10
C GLY A 277 -19.30 -2.99 -18.62
N GLU A 278 -20.45 -2.30 -18.69
CA GLU A 278 -20.54 -0.91 -19.11
C GLU A 278 -20.39 0.06 -17.92
N THR A 279 -19.67 1.16 -18.12
CA THR A 279 -19.53 2.21 -17.11
C THR A 279 -20.82 3.02 -17.02
N VAL A 280 -21.39 3.10 -15.82
CA VAL A 280 -22.63 3.82 -15.52
C VAL A 280 -22.41 4.85 -14.40
N THR A 281 -23.13 5.97 -14.45
CA THR A 281 -23.20 6.91 -13.34
C THR A 281 -24.21 6.39 -12.31
N LEU A 282 -23.81 6.36 -11.04
CA LEU A 282 -24.65 5.85 -9.96
C LEU A 282 -25.74 6.85 -9.58
N GLU A 283 -26.98 6.37 -9.53
CA GLU A 283 -28.06 7.09 -8.88
C GLU A 283 -27.93 6.94 -7.36
N GLN A 284 -27.62 8.05 -6.67
CA GLN A 284 -27.46 8.07 -5.22
C GLN A 284 -28.75 8.51 -4.53
N SER A 285 -29.71 7.59 -4.41
CA SER A 285 -30.99 7.83 -3.75
C SER A 285 -31.42 6.62 -2.91
N VAL A 286 -32.37 6.81 -2.00
CA VAL A 286 -32.92 5.72 -1.17
C VAL A 286 -33.70 4.71 -2.01
N ASP A 287 -34.29 5.18 -3.13
CA ASP A 287 -35.11 4.39 -4.05
C ASP A 287 -34.29 3.71 -5.16
N ALA A 288 -33.01 4.08 -5.33
CA ALA A 288 -32.10 3.48 -6.29
C ALA A 288 -31.81 2.00 -5.96
N PRO A 289 -31.33 1.21 -6.95
CA PRO A 289 -30.82 -0.13 -6.67
C PRO A 289 -29.70 -0.10 -5.62
N LEU A 290 -29.62 -1.15 -4.81
CA LEU A 290 -28.57 -1.25 -3.79
C LEU A 290 -27.18 -1.18 -4.44
N SER A 291 -26.36 -0.24 -3.98
CA SER A 291 -24.96 -0.11 -4.36
C SER A 291 -24.15 0.31 -3.16
N ALA A 292 -23.30 -0.57 -2.65
CA ALA A 292 -22.49 -0.30 -1.46
C ALA A 292 -21.10 -0.93 -1.57
N GLN A 293 -20.11 -0.38 -0.87
CA GLN A 293 -18.74 -0.90 -0.88
C GLN A 293 -18.19 -1.05 0.54
N VAL A 294 -17.43 -2.11 0.77
CA VAL A 294 -16.64 -2.27 1.99
C VAL A 294 -15.40 -1.37 1.89
N VAL A 295 -15.25 -0.42 2.82
CA VAL A 295 -14.17 0.58 2.81
C VAL A 295 -13.11 0.35 3.88
N LYS A 296 -13.47 -0.37 4.95
CA LYS A 296 -12.57 -0.76 6.05
C LYS A 296 -13.01 -2.12 6.61
N VAL A 297 -12.06 -2.94 7.02
CA VAL A 297 -12.32 -4.16 7.81
C VAL A 297 -11.57 -4.07 9.12
N ARG A 298 -12.19 -4.51 10.21
CA ARG A 298 -11.57 -4.66 11.53
C ARG A 298 -11.89 -6.05 12.07
N VAL A 299 -10.89 -6.76 12.57
CA VAL A 299 -11.03 -8.11 13.12
C VAL A 299 -10.72 -8.08 14.61
N ASP A 300 -11.76 -7.93 15.41
CA ASP A 300 -11.64 -7.98 16.87
C ASP A 300 -11.63 -9.45 17.39
N PRO A 301 -10.77 -9.80 18.36
CA PRO A 301 -10.69 -11.16 18.92
C PRO A 301 -11.96 -11.64 19.64
N PHE A 302 -12.76 -10.71 20.17
CA PHE A 302 -13.95 -10.96 20.96
C PHE A 302 -15.25 -10.72 20.16
N VAL A 303 -15.24 -9.71 19.27
CA VAL A 303 -16.43 -9.21 18.55
C VAL A 303 -16.55 -9.76 17.10
N GLN A 304 -15.55 -10.50 16.62
CA GLN A 304 -15.52 -11.09 15.26
C GLN A 304 -15.38 -10.01 14.17
N LYS A 305 -15.18 -10.43 12.91
CA LYS A 305 -14.92 -9.55 11.76
C LYS A 305 -16.04 -8.51 11.56
N LEU A 306 -15.66 -7.24 11.54
CA LEU A 306 -16.51 -6.08 11.25
C LEU A 306 -16.11 -5.47 9.91
N SER A 307 -17.04 -5.43 8.96
CA SER A 307 -16.84 -4.82 7.65
C SER A 307 -17.59 -3.49 7.59
N TYR A 308 -16.87 -2.39 7.47
CA TYR A 308 -17.44 -1.05 7.34
C TYR A 308 -17.84 -0.83 5.89
N VAL A 309 -19.11 -0.50 5.68
CA VAL A 309 -19.77 -0.42 4.38
C VAL A 309 -20.33 0.98 4.18
N ARG A 310 -19.93 1.61 3.07
CA ARG A 310 -20.52 2.87 2.57
C ARG A 310 -21.65 2.52 1.60
N ILE A 311 -22.86 3.01 1.85
CA ILE A 311 -24.06 2.74 1.02
C ILE A 311 -24.31 3.90 0.07
N PHE A 312 -23.96 3.77 -1.22
CA PHE A 312 -24.14 4.85 -2.20
C PHE A 312 -25.58 5.00 -2.69
N GLY A 313 -26.31 3.89 -2.83
CA GLY A 313 -27.67 3.87 -3.37
C GLY A 313 -28.47 2.72 -2.76
N GLY A 314 -29.79 2.92 -2.65
CA GLY A 314 -30.73 1.98 -2.09
C GLY A 314 -30.71 1.89 -0.56
N THR A 315 -31.24 0.79 -0.04
CA THR A 315 -31.32 0.50 1.39
C THR A 315 -30.84 -0.92 1.67
N LEU A 316 -30.01 -1.05 2.69
CA LEU A 316 -29.48 -2.31 3.20
C LEU A 316 -30.24 -2.67 4.47
N ALA A 317 -30.97 -3.79 4.43
CA ALA A 317 -31.79 -4.26 5.54
C ALA A 317 -31.19 -5.51 6.18
N LYS A 318 -31.42 -5.68 7.48
CA LYS A 318 -31.02 -6.87 8.21
C LYS A 318 -31.66 -8.10 7.59
N ASP A 319 -30.91 -9.21 7.55
CA ASP A 319 -31.35 -10.49 6.99
C ASP A 319 -31.67 -10.47 5.48
N GLN A 320 -31.39 -9.37 4.77
CA GLN A 320 -31.55 -9.27 3.32
C GLN A 320 -30.54 -10.15 2.60
N SER A 321 -30.99 -10.85 1.54
CA SER A 321 -30.10 -11.51 0.60
C SER A 321 -29.64 -10.51 -0.45
N VAL A 322 -28.33 -10.34 -0.59
CA VAL A 322 -27.72 -9.39 -1.52
C VAL A 322 -26.64 -10.07 -2.34
N HIS A 323 -26.44 -9.56 -3.56
CA HIS A 323 -25.30 -9.96 -4.37
C HIS A 323 -24.00 -9.35 -3.81
N ILE A 324 -22.94 -10.15 -3.76
CA ILE A 324 -21.60 -9.72 -3.34
C ILE A 324 -20.64 -10.02 -4.49
N SER A 325 -19.86 -9.02 -4.91
CA SER A 325 -18.88 -9.16 -5.99
C SER A 325 -17.93 -10.35 -5.74
N GLY A 326 -17.76 -11.20 -6.76
CA GLY A 326 -16.92 -12.41 -6.67
C GLY A 326 -17.63 -13.66 -6.13
N THR A 327 -18.85 -13.53 -5.60
CA THR A 327 -19.66 -14.68 -5.15
C THR A 327 -20.59 -15.18 -6.27
N ARG A 328 -20.88 -16.49 -6.29
CA ARG A 328 -21.76 -17.09 -7.30
C ARG A 328 -23.25 -17.00 -6.96
N LYS A 329 -23.57 -16.71 -5.71
CA LYS A 329 -24.93 -16.72 -5.17
C LYS A 329 -25.05 -15.60 -4.16
N ASP A 330 -26.25 -15.06 -4.06
CA ASP A 330 -26.56 -14.05 -3.05
C ASP A 330 -26.28 -14.57 -1.65
N VAL A 331 -25.71 -13.68 -0.84
CA VAL A 331 -25.34 -13.95 0.54
C VAL A 331 -26.31 -13.21 1.44
N LYS A 332 -26.75 -13.89 2.51
CA LYS A 332 -27.63 -13.28 3.50
C LYS A 332 -26.82 -12.41 4.45
N LEU A 333 -27.19 -11.14 4.58
CA LEU A 333 -26.54 -10.20 5.48
C LEU A 333 -26.85 -10.52 6.95
N ASN A 334 -25.82 -10.37 7.78
CA ASN A 334 -25.91 -10.49 9.23
C ASN A 334 -26.34 -9.16 9.87
N ALA A 335 -26.06 -8.97 11.17
CA ALA A 335 -26.38 -7.75 11.89
C ALA A 335 -25.65 -6.54 11.29
N ILE A 336 -26.43 -5.49 11.02
CA ILE A 336 -25.97 -4.15 10.66
C ILE A 336 -25.82 -3.37 11.96
N MET A 337 -24.74 -2.60 12.08
CA MET A 337 -24.41 -1.85 13.28
C MET A 337 -24.02 -0.42 12.94
N ARG A 338 -24.59 0.54 13.66
CA ARG A 338 -24.07 1.91 13.72
C ARG A 338 -22.86 1.94 14.65
N VAL A 339 -21.83 2.69 14.28
CA VAL A 339 -20.54 2.71 14.98
C VAL A 339 -20.30 4.09 15.57
N GLN A 340 -19.86 4.17 16.83
CA GLN A 340 -19.42 5.41 17.47
C GLN A 340 -18.08 5.13 18.17
N GLY A 341 -16.97 5.28 17.43
CA GLY A 341 -15.64 4.90 17.91
C GLY A 341 -15.59 3.41 18.24
N GLU A 342 -15.34 3.08 19.51
CA GLU A 342 -15.33 1.70 20.00
C GLU A 342 -16.74 1.08 20.10
N GLN A 343 -17.77 1.91 20.31
CA GLN A 343 -19.12 1.43 20.59
C GLN A 343 -19.87 1.07 19.31
N THR A 344 -20.72 0.04 19.41
CA THR A 344 -21.58 -0.40 18.30
C THR A 344 -23.01 -0.64 18.77
N GLU A 345 -23.97 -0.25 17.93
CA GLU A 345 -25.40 -0.45 18.17
C GLU A 345 -26.05 -1.12 16.96
N ALA A 346 -26.80 -2.20 17.18
CA ALA A 346 -27.47 -2.91 16.09
C ALA A 346 -28.66 -2.12 15.56
N VAL A 347 -28.79 -2.05 14.22
CA VAL A 347 -29.88 -1.38 13.51
C VAL A 347 -30.56 -2.33 12.53
N ASP A 348 -31.84 -2.09 12.23
CA ASP A 348 -32.63 -2.94 11.34
C ASP A 348 -32.38 -2.65 9.85
N SER A 349 -31.99 -1.41 9.52
CA SER A 349 -31.68 -0.99 8.16
C SER A 349 -30.79 0.25 8.15
N ALA A 350 -30.06 0.46 7.06
CA ALA A 350 -29.32 1.67 6.74
C ALA A 350 -29.49 2.01 5.25
N SER A 351 -29.49 3.30 4.93
CA SER A 351 -29.88 3.83 3.62
C SER A 351 -28.75 4.57 2.91
N ALA A 352 -29.00 5.01 1.67
CA ALA A 352 -28.06 5.79 0.89
C ALA A 352 -27.49 6.98 1.66
N GLY A 353 -26.16 7.12 1.65
CA GLY A 353 -25.41 8.14 2.37
C GLY A 353 -24.77 7.64 3.66
N GLU A 354 -25.26 6.56 4.25
CA GLU A 354 -24.77 6.04 5.53
C GLU A 354 -23.47 5.24 5.42
N ILE A 355 -22.72 5.22 6.53
CA ILE A 355 -21.57 4.33 6.75
C ILE A 355 -21.90 3.48 7.97
N VAL A 356 -21.96 2.16 7.80
CA VAL A 356 -22.34 1.20 8.84
C VAL A 356 -21.38 0.02 8.88
N ALA A 357 -21.37 -0.76 9.96
CA ALA A 357 -20.61 -2.00 10.04
C ALA A 357 -21.53 -3.22 9.88
N ILE A 358 -21.05 -4.25 9.17
CA ILE A 358 -21.70 -5.56 9.07
C ILE A 358 -20.83 -6.58 9.80
N ALA A 359 -21.45 -7.34 10.71
CA ALA A 359 -20.75 -8.33 11.51
C ALA A 359 -20.64 -9.70 10.82
N LYS A 360 -19.55 -10.43 11.07
CA LYS A 360 -19.44 -11.90 10.87
C LYS A 360 -19.62 -12.36 9.41
N MET A 361 -19.02 -11.66 8.46
CA MET A 361 -19.10 -12.01 7.05
C MET A 361 -17.69 -12.25 6.51
N ASP A 362 -17.39 -13.51 6.17
CA ASP A 362 -16.07 -13.87 5.65
C ASP A 362 -15.89 -13.34 4.21
N ASP A 363 -16.96 -13.32 3.41
CA ASP A 363 -16.97 -12.88 2.01
C ASP A 363 -16.80 -11.35 1.83
N LEU A 364 -16.82 -10.57 2.92
CA LEU A 364 -16.67 -9.12 2.87
C LEU A 364 -15.21 -8.73 3.12
N HIS A 365 -14.53 -8.27 2.08
CA HIS A 365 -13.16 -7.74 2.14
C HIS A 365 -13.13 -6.26 1.71
N VAL A 366 -12.08 -5.52 2.05
CA VAL A 366 -11.92 -4.13 1.58
C VAL A 366 -12.02 -4.06 0.05
N GLY A 367 -12.81 -3.12 -0.47
CA GLY A 367 -13.11 -2.95 -1.90
C GLY A 367 -14.25 -3.82 -2.43
N THR A 368 -14.78 -4.76 -1.66
CA THR A 368 -15.89 -5.63 -2.08
C THR A 368 -17.15 -4.81 -2.34
N SER A 369 -17.79 -5.03 -3.49
CA SER A 369 -19.05 -4.39 -3.86
C SER A 369 -20.24 -5.23 -3.44
N ILE A 370 -21.30 -4.57 -2.96
CA ILE A 370 -22.54 -5.17 -2.48
C ILE A 370 -23.69 -4.56 -3.27
N GLY A 371 -24.51 -5.40 -3.88
CA GLY A 371 -25.68 -5.00 -4.67
C GLY A 371 -25.49 -5.16 -6.18
N ALA A 372 -26.09 -4.25 -6.95
CA ALA A 372 -26.30 -4.42 -8.39
C ALA A 372 -25.10 -4.01 -9.28
N PHE A 373 -24.11 -3.31 -8.73
CA PHE A 373 -23.00 -2.73 -9.49
C PHE A 373 -21.65 -3.13 -8.91
N GLU A 374 -20.63 -3.20 -9.77
CA GLU A 374 -19.23 -3.35 -9.37
C GLU A 374 -18.59 -1.96 -9.26
N LEU A 375 -18.23 -1.58 -8.04
CA LEU A 375 -17.63 -0.28 -7.72
C LEU A 375 -16.13 -0.28 -8.02
N PRO A 376 -15.54 0.89 -8.32
CA PRO A 376 -14.09 1.01 -8.55
C PRO A 376 -13.28 0.43 -7.40
N LYS A 377 -12.18 -0.27 -7.73
CA LYS A 377 -11.27 -0.79 -6.71
C LYS A 377 -10.59 0.36 -5.97
N ILE A 378 -10.33 0.13 -4.69
CA ILE A 378 -9.57 1.06 -3.87
C ILE A 378 -8.09 0.74 -4.06
N ASP A 379 -7.33 1.68 -4.63
CA ASP A 379 -5.91 1.51 -4.86
C ASP A 379 -5.10 1.84 -3.59
N PHE A 380 -4.27 0.89 -3.18
CA PHE A 380 -3.37 1.03 -2.03
C PHE A 380 -1.91 1.00 -2.49
N PRO A 381 -1.00 1.73 -1.82
CA PRO A 381 0.41 1.69 -2.15
C PRO A 381 1.00 0.30 -1.89
N GLU A 382 1.99 -0.07 -2.70
CA GLU A 382 2.69 -1.33 -2.50
C GLU A 382 3.66 -1.25 -1.32
N PRO A 383 3.63 -2.19 -0.37
CA PRO A 383 4.62 -2.24 0.70
C PRO A 383 5.97 -2.77 0.21
N MET A 384 7.05 -2.30 0.85
CA MET A 384 8.42 -2.51 0.35
C MET A 384 9.41 -2.96 1.40
N VAL A 385 9.08 -2.81 2.68
CA VAL A 385 9.96 -3.25 3.77
C VAL A 385 9.53 -4.65 4.17
N GLY A 386 10.36 -5.65 3.88
CA GLY A 386 10.12 -7.05 4.22
C GLY A 386 10.97 -7.51 5.41
N VAL A 387 10.37 -8.26 6.32
CA VAL A 387 11.07 -8.99 7.39
C VAL A 387 10.64 -10.44 7.39
N ALA A 388 11.59 -11.36 7.53
CA ALA A 388 11.26 -12.75 7.77
C ALA A 388 10.71 -12.89 9.20
N ILE A 389 9.67 -13.69 9.36
CA ILE A 389 8.99 -13.88 10.65
C ILE A 389 8.90 -15.36 11.00
N SER A 390 9.18 -15.69 12.26
CA SER A 390 8.97 -17.02 12.82
C SER A 390 8.43 -16.94 14.25
N PRO A 391 7.53 -17.84 14.66
CA PRO A 391 7.05 -17.85 16.03
C PRO A 391 8.18 -18.26 16.98
N THR A 392 8.33 -17.58 18.11
CA THR A 392 9.32 -17.92 19.15
C THR A 392 9.06 -19.33 19.73
N LYS A 393 7.80 -19.76 19.75
CA LYS A 393 7.39 -21.10 20.22
C LYS A 393 7.18 -22.04 19.05
N ARG A 394 7.91 -23.17 19.06
CA ARG A 394 7.69 -24.27 18.10
C ARG A 394 6.25 -24.79 18.20
N GLY A 395 5.58 -24.94 17.05
CA GLY A 395 4.19 -25.41 16.98
C GLY A 395 3.14 -24.31 16.85
N ASP A 396 3.52 -23.02 16.99
CA ASP A 396 2.62 -21.88 16.80
C ASP A 396 2.56 -21.39 15.33
N GLU A 397 3.16 -22.10 14.38
CA GLU A 397 3.23 -21.69 12.97
C GLU A 397 1.83 -21.52 12.34
N ASN A 398 0.90 -22.44 12.65
CA ASN A 398 -0.48 -22.35 12.18
C ASN A 398 -1.23 -21.17 12.80
N LYS A 399 -0.95 -20.84 14.07
CA LYS A 399 -1.55 -19.69 14.74
C LYS A 399 -1.03 -18.39 14.14
N LEU A 400 0.28 -18.32 13.89
CA LEU A 400 0.89 -17.18 13.23
C LEU A 400 0.28 -16.96 11.85
N SER A 401 0.18 -18.00 11.02
CA SER A 401 -0.46 -17.92 9.70
C SER A 401 -1.90 -17.39 9.81
N THR A 402 -2.67 -17.86 10.79
CA THR A 402 -4.05 -17.41 11.01
C THR A 402 -4.11 -15.94 11.44
N ALA A 403 -3.25 -15.52 12.37
CA ALA A 403 -3.19 -14.14 12.83
C ALA A 403 -2.73 -13.17 11.72
N MET A 404 -1.75 -13.59 10.92
CA MET A 404 -1.29 -12.83 9.76
C MET A 404 -2.39 -12.65 8.72
N HIS A 405 -3.19 -13.68 8.44
CA HIS A 405 -4.33 -13.54 7.54
C HIS A 405 -5.33 -12.48 8.02
N LYS A 406 -5.62 -12.42 9.33
CA LYS A 406 -6.48 -11.36 9.88
C LYS A 406 -5.86 -9.97 9.69
N LEU A 407 -4.57 -9.82 9.96
CA LEU A 407 -3.88 -8.54 9.77
C LEU A 407 -3.87 -8.09 8.31
N THR A 408 -3.67 -9.02 7.35
CA THR A 408 -3.74 -8.70 5.91
C THR A 408 -5.15 -8.36 5.43
N GLU A 409 -6.20 -8.80 6.14
CA GLU A 409 -7.57 -8.34 5.86
C GLU A 409 -7.81 -6.92 6.38
N GLU A 410 -7.26 -6.57 7.54
CA GLU A 410 -7.39 -5.25 8.15
C GLU A 410 -6.58 -4.19 7.38
N ASP A 411 -5.37 -4.54 6.95
CA ASP A 411 -4.44 -3.64 6.30
C ASP A 411 -4.03 -4.10 4.90
N GLN A 412 -4.54 -3.40 3.88
CA GLN A 412 -4.24 -3.66 2.47
C GLN A 412 -2.80 -3.29 2.06
N THR A 413 -2.07 -2.60 2.93
CA THR A 413 -0.64 -2.29 2.77
C THR A 413 0.27 -3.29 3.50
N LEU A 414 -0.28 -4.43 3.94
CA LEU A 414 0.47 -5.55 4.47
C LEU A 414 0.40 -6.74 3.51
N LYS A 415 1.55 -7.23 3.05
CA LYS A 415 1.65 -8.44 2.22
C LYS A 415 2.33 -9.54 3.01
N LEU A 416 1.74 -10.74 2.98
CA LEU A 416 2.36 -11.96 3.50
C LEU A 416 2.76 -12.85 2.32
N SER A 417 4.03 -13.21 2.25
CA SER A 417 4.54 -14.15 1.26
C SER A 417 5.31 -15.27 1.94
N ARG A 418 5.44 -16.41 1.25
CA ARG A 418 6.33 -17.47 1.66
C ARG A 418 7.32 -17.71 0.54
N ASP A 419 8.59 -17.51 0.81
CA ASP A 419 9.61 -17.73 -0.21
C ASP A 419 9.71 -19.24 -0.51
N PRO A 420 9.59 -19.66 -1.78
CA PRO A 420 9.57 -21.07 -2.13
C PRO A 420 10.94 -21.75 -1.99
N GLN A 421 12.04 -20.99 -1.92
CA GLN A 421 13.40 -21.50 -1.80
C GLN A 421 13.84 -21.59 -0.35
N THR A 422 13.69 -20.50 0.40
CA THR A 422 14.12 -20.41 1.80
C THR A 422 13.05 -21.00 2.74
N SER A 423 11.82 -21.16 2.24
CA SER A 423 10.64 -21.56 3.02
C SER A 423 10.27 -20.59 4.14
N GLU A 424 10.91 -19.43 4.19
CA GLU A 424 10.66 -18.36 5.15
C GLU A 424 9.33 -17.68 4.86
N MET A 425 8.62 -17.35 5.92
CA MET A 425 7.44 -16.49 5.86
C MET A 425 7.94 -15.04 5.95
N VAL A 426 7.64 -14.24 4.94
CA VAL A 426 8.08 -12.84 4.85
C VAL A 426 6.85 -11.94 4.97
N MET A 427 6.90 -11.06 5.97
CA MET A 427 5.92 -10.01 6.21
C MET A 427 6.44 -8.71 5.61
N THR A 428 5.70 -8.14 4.65
CA THR A 428 6.09 -6.92 3.94
C THR A 428 5.10 -5.80 4.25
N GLY A 429 5.60 -4.68 4.78
CA GLY A 429 4.82 -3.50 5.16
C GLY A 429 5.41 -2.20 4.59
N MET A 430 4.79 -1.08 4.96
CA MET A 430 5.18 0.25 4.47
C MET A 430 6.53 0.72 5.03
N SER A 431 6.85 0.34 6.27
CA SER A 431 8.08 0.76 6.95
C SER A 431 8.44 -0.18 8.11
N GLU A 432 9.60 0.05 8.72
CA GLU A 432 9.99 -0.61 9.96
C GLU A 432 9.05 -0.29 11.13
N LEU A 433 8.58 0.97 11.23
CA LEU A 433 7.61 1.38 12.26
C LEU A 433 6.29 0.64 12.09
N HIS A 434 5.78 0.54 10.85
CA HIS A 434 4.58 -0.22 10.55
C HIS A 434 4.74 -1.69 10.98
N LEU A 435 5.82 -2.35 10.55
CA LEU A 435 6.09 -3.74 10.93
C LEU A 435 6.25 -3.92 12.45
N GLN A 436 6.86 -2.97 13.14
CA GLN A 436 6.97 -2.98 14.60
C GLN A 436 5.60 -2.93 15.26
N MET A 437 4.70 -2.04 14.83
CA MET A 437 3.35 -1.94 15.37
C MET A 437 2.55 -3.23 15.15
N LEU A 438 2.69 -3.86 13.98
CA LEU A 438 2.05 -5.16 13.70
C LEU A 438 2.56 -6.27 14.63
N ARG A 439 3.86 -6.29 14.95
CA ARG A 439 4.43 -7.25 15.92
C ARG A 439 3.90 -7.02 17.33
N GLU A 440 3.82 -5.77 17.77
CA GLU A 440 3.23 -5.42 19.06
C GLU A 440 1.76 -5.86 19.12
N ARG A 441 1.01 -5.65 18.04
CA ARG A 441 -0.38 -6.12 17.89
C ARG A 441 -0.46 -7.65 17.96
N LEU A 442 0.38 -8.39 17.24
CA LEU A 442 0.43 -9.88 17.33
C LEU A 442 0.69 -10.37 18.76
N ALA A 443 1.63 -9.74 19.47
CA ALA A 443 1.99 -10.12 20.83
C ALA A 443 0.85 -9.80 21.81
N ARG A 444 0.19 -8.64 21.68
CA ARG A 444 -0.87 -8.19 22.58
C ARG A 444 -2.21 -8.87 22.29
N ARG A 445 -2.64 -8.86 21.04
CA ARG A 445 -3.97 -9.28 20.58
C ARG A 445 -4.05 -10.80 20.42
N ASP A 446 -3.15 -11.37 19.64
CA ASP A 446 -3.16 -12.79 19.27
C ASP A 446 -2.29 -13.66 20.21
N LYS A 447 -1.55 -13.03 21.13
CA LYS A 447 -0.64 -13.69 22.10
C LYS A 447 0.48 -14.49 21.42
N ILE A 448 0.96 -13.99 20.28
CA ILE A 448 2.03 -14.60 19.48
C ILE A 448 3.24 -13.68 19.49
N GLU A 449 4.33 -14.16 20.09
CA GLU A 449 5.63 -13.51 19.98
C GLU A 449 6.35 -14.03 18.74
N VAL A 450 6.89 -13.10 17.95
CA VAL A 450 7.59 -13.39 16.70
C VAL A 450 9.02 -12.88 16.75
N GLU A 451 9.92 -13.75 16.33
CA GLU A 451 11.31 -13.42 16.01
C GLU A 451 11.37 -12.95 14.56
N THR A 452 12.28 -12.01 14.30
CA THR A 452 12.44 -11.39 12.98
C THR A 452 13.90 -11.26 12.62
N HIS A 453 14.19 -11.49 11.35
CA HIS A 453 15.49 -11.24 10.74
C HIS A 453 15.30 -10.76 9.29
N ASP A 454 16.38 -10.30 8.69
CA ASP A 454 16.36 -9.86 7.30
C ASP A 454 16.02 -11.04 6.38
N PRO A 455 15.07 -10.89 5.42
CA PRO A 455 14.71 -11.96 4.51
C PRO A 455 15.93 -12.47 3.75
N CYS A 456 16.06 -13.79 3.65
CA CYS A 456 17.13 -14.38 2.88
C CYS A 456 17.00 -14.00 1.39
N ILE A 457 18.11 -13.57 0.80
CA ILE A 457 18.14 -13.19 -0.62
C ILE A 457 18.15 -14.47 -1.45
N PRO A 458 17.20 -14.65 -2.39
CA PRO A 458 17.08 -15.87 -3.17
C PRO A 458 18.15 -15.92 -4.28
N TYR A 459 19.42 -16.05 -3.92
CA TYR A 459 20.53 -16.21 -4.88
C TYR A 459 20.30 -17.44 -5.77
N ARG A 460 20.96 -17.46 -6.93
CA ARG A 460 20.96 -18.62 -7.84
C ARG A 460 22.38 -18.99 -8.21
N GLU A 461 22.57 -20.19 -8.73
CA GLU A 461 23.86 -20.63 -9.25
C GLU A 461 23.80 -20.78 -10.77
N THR A 462 24.90 -20.49 -11.47
CA THR A 462 25.03 -20.78 -12.90
C THR A 462 26.47 -21.15 -13.25
N ILE A 463 26.74 -21.35 -14.54
CA ILE A 463 28.07 -21.58 -15.09
C ILE A 463 28.43 -20.52 -16.13
N THR A 464 29.71 -20.17 -16.19
CA THR A 464 30.20 -19.15 -17.13
C THR A 464 30.92 -19.75 -18.33
N THR A 465 31.33 -21.02 -18.25
CA THR A 465 32.06 -21.72 -19.32
C THR A 465 31.52 -23.13 -19.52
N SER A 466 31.72 -23.71 -20.70
CA SER A 466 31.33 -25.09 -20.95
C SER A 466 32.30 -26.08 -20.30
N ALA A 467 31.79 -27.23 -19.84
CA ALA A 467 32.59 -28.33 -19.32
C ALA A 467 32.02 -29.69 -19.76
N GLU A 468 32.86 -30.70 -19.77
CA GLU A 468 32.50 -32.08 -20.13
C GLU A 468 33.05 -33.02 -19.07
N GLY A 469 32.30 -34.08 -18.74
CA GLY A 469 32.78 -35.09 -17.83
C GLY A 469 31.84 -36.27 -17.71
N SER A 470 32.21 -37.21 -16.85
CA SER A 470 31.48 -38.45 -16.67
C SER A 470 31.46 -38.89 -15.23
N TYR A 471 30.43 -39.63 -14.86
CA TYR A 471 30.32 -40.27 -13.56
C TYR A 471 29.85 -41.72 -13.72
N ARG A 472 30.55 -42.63 -13.03
CA ARG A 472 30.20 -44.05 -12.94
C ARG A 472 29.73 -44.37 -11.52
N HIS A 473 28.43 -44.56 -11.35
CA HIS A 473 27.84 -45.09 -10.14
C HIS A 473 27.97 -46.62 -10.12
N LYS A 474 28.80 -47.17 -9.23
CA LYS A 474 28.92 -48.62 -9.01
C LYS A 474 28.89 -48.92 -7.52
N LYS A 475 27.82 -49.56 -7.04
CA LYS A 475 27.70 -50.06 -5.65
C LYS A 475 27.42 -51.56 -5.64
N GLN A 476 28.23 -52.28 -4.88
CA GLN A 476 27.97 -53.66 -4.49
C GLN A 476 27.64 -53.66 -2.99
N SER A 477 26.39 -53.38 -2.64
CA SER A 477 25.84 -53.75 -1.33
C SER A 477 25.33 -55.20 -1.41
N GLY A 478 25.20 -55.91 -0.29
CA GLY A 478 24.80 -57.34 -0.23
C GLY A 478 23.40 -57.70 -0.78
N GLY A 479 22.80 -56.87 -1.61
CA GLY A 479 21.56 -57.10 -2.38
C GLY A 479 21.80 -56.92 -3.90
N ARG A 480 20.78 -56.46 -4.65
CA ARG A 480 20.91 -56.15 -6.09
C ARG A 480 22.01 -55.09 -6.32
N GLY A 481 22.94 -55.37 -7.23
CA GLY A 481 23.98 -54.42 -7.63
C GLY A 481 23.39 -53.15 -8.23
N GLN A 482 24.11 -52.04 -8.14
CA GLN A 482 23.74 -50.77 -8.78
C GLN A 482 24.82 -50.36 -9.76
N PHE A 483 24.44 -50.12 -11.01
CA PHE A 483 25.32 -49.65 -12.07
C PHE A 483 24.67 -48.58 -12.95
N GLY A 484 25.33 -47.46 -13.15
CA GLY A 484 24.98 -46.46 -14.16
C GLY A 484 26.17 -45.58 -14.48
N GLU A 485 26.46 -45.37 -15.75
CA GLU A 485 27.51 -44.45 -16.20
C GLU A 485 26.91 -43.43 -17.16
N VAL A 486 27.11 -42.14 -16.87
CA VAL A 486 26.57 -41.03 -17.64
C VAL A 486 27.72 -40.09 -18.00
N HIS A 487 27.78 -39.65 -19.25
CA HIS A 487 28.73 -38.66 -19.76
C HIS A 487 27.93 -37.46 -20.25
N ILE A 488 28.28 -36.27 -19.76
CA ILE A 488 27.55 -35.05 -20.08
C ILE A 488 28.48 -33.95 -20.58
N ARG A 489 27.93 -33.07 -21.43
CA ARG A 489 28.47 -31.75 -21.72
C ARG A 489 27.52 -30.71 -21.15
N MET A 490 28.06 -29.76 -20.43
CA MET A 490 27.32 -28.66 -19.83
C MET A 490 27.72 -27.36 -20.51
N LEU A 491 26.75 -26.56 -20.92
CA LEU A 491 26.94 -25.29 -21.60
C LEU A 491 26.13 -24.19 -20.89
N PRO A 492 26.63 -22.95 -20.80
CA PRO A 492 25.82 -21.83 -20.36
C PRO A 492 24.64 -21.61 -21.33
N LEU A 493 23.47 -21.28 -20.79
CA LEU A 493 22.28 -20.94 -21.56
C LEU A 493 21.84 -19.50 -21.23
N PRO A 494 22.26 -18.50 -22.02
CA PRO A 494 21.89 -17.10 -21.77
C PRO A 494 20.37 -16.90 -21.73
N ARG A 495 19.92 -15.96 -20.91
CA ARG A 495 18.49 -15.57 -20.85
C ARG A 495 18.04 -14.95 -22.18
N GLY A 496 16.77 -15.16 -22.53
CA GLY A 496 16.20 -14.72 -23.80
C GLY A 496 16.69 -15.51 -25.02
N THR A 497 17.43 -16.60 -24.82
CA THR A 497 17.80 -17.50 -25.91
C THR A 497 16.57 -18.18 -26.48
N ASP A 498 16.37 -18.07 -27.79
CA ASP A 498 15.37 -18.89 -28.48
C ASP A 498 15.82 -20.36 -28.51
N ILE A 499 15.07 -21.21 -27.82
CA ILE A 499 15.41 -22.61 -27.61
C ILE A 499 15.36 -23.40 -28.92
N GLU A 500 14.46 -23.04 -29.84
CA GLU A 500 14.37 -23.72 -31.14
C GLU A 500 15.63 -23.47 -31.98
N SER A 501 16.18 -22.25 -31.94
CA SER A 501 17.46 -21.93 -32.59
C SER A 501 18.68 -22.51 -31.87
N PHE A 502 18.60 -22.73 -30.55
CA PHE A 502 19.71 -23.24 -29.75
C PHE A 502 19.82 -24.77 -29.81
N ALA A 503 18.70 -25.47 -29.70
CA ALA A 503 18.60 -26.95 -29.70
C ALA A 503 18.59 -27.53 -31.12
N VAL A 504 19.61 -27.20 -31.92
CA VAL A 504 19.73 -27.63 -33.32
C VAL A 504 20.85 -28.64 -33.54
N LYS A 505 20.73 -29.46 -34.60
CA LYS A 505 21.76 -30.44 -34.98
C LYS A 505 23.12 -29.84 -35.30
N ALA A 506 23.19 -28.57 -35.67
CA ALA A 506 24.47 -27.88 -35.87
C ALA A 506 25.26 -27.74 -34.55
N ARG A 507 24.57 -27.60 -33.41
CA ARG A 507 25.16 -27.50 -32.07
C ARG A 507 25.27 -28.86 -31.39
N PHE A 508 24.26 -29.71 -31.60
CA PHE A 508 24.17 -31.07 -31.04
C PHE A 508 24.06 -32.09 -32.18
N PRO A 509 25.18 -32.55 -32.77
CA PRO A 509 25.17 -33.39 -33.98
C PRO A 509 24.31 -34.66 -33.89
N SER A 510 24.23 -35.23 -32.67
CA SER A 510 23.48 -36.46 -32.39
C SER A 510 22.12 -36.21 -31.71
N LEU A 511 21.61 -34.98 -31.75
CA LEU A 511 20.34 -34.58 -31.13
C LEU A 511 19.20 -35.53 -31.53
N LYS A 512 18.61 -36.17 -30.52
CA LYS A 512 17.42 -37.01 -30.63
C LYS A 512 16.18 -36.32 -30.09
N ASN A 513 16.28 -35.79 -28.88
CA ASN A 513 15.20 -35.10 -28.18
C ASN A 513 15.78 -34.07 -27.21
N TYR A 514 14.97 -33.11 -26.80
CA TYR A 514 15.30 -32.17 -25.74
C TYR A 514 14.07 -31.82 -24.92
N HIS A 515 14.25 -31.53 -23.64
CA HIS A 515 13.20 -30.93 -22.80
C HIS A 515 13.69 -29.58 -22.28
N TYR A 516 12.85 -28.56 -22.42
CA TYR A 516 13.11 -27.23 -21.88
C TYR A 516 12.25 -26.98 -20.66
N HIS A 517 12.91 -26.53 -19.59
CA HIS A 517 12.29 -26.19 -18.31
C HIS A 517 12.38 -24.68 -18.12
N PRO A 518 11.29 -23.92 -18.39
CA PRO A 518 11.32 -22.46 -18.41
C PRO A 518 11.59 -21.84 -17.03
N GLU A 519 11.16 -22.49 -15.95
CA GLU A 519 11.27 -21.97 -14.57
C GLU A 519 12.72 -21.62 -14.16
N ASN A 520 13.70 -22.40 -14.62
CA ASN A 520 15.12 -22.19 -14.31
C ASN A 520 15.95 -21.97 -15.58
N ASN A 521 15.31 -21.73 -16.73
CA ASN A 521 15.96 -21.67 -18.03
C ASN A 521 16.95 -22.85 -18.22
N PHE A 522 16.43 -24.07 -18.12
CA PHE A 522 17.23 -25.30 -18.18
C PHE A 522 16.88 -26.13 -19.41
N LEU A 523 17.90 -26.46 -20.22
CA LEU A 523 17.74 -27.27 -21.42
C LEU A 523 18.42 -28.63 -21.22
N TRP A 524 17.64 -29.71 -21.22
CA TRP A 524 18.16 -31.07 -21.25
C TRP A 524 18.15 -31.61 -22.68
N VAL A 525 19.28 -32.14 -23.14
CA VAL A 525 19.47 -32.67 -24.50
C VAL A 525 19.88 -34.14 -24.47
N ASP A 526 19.14 -34.99 -25.18
CA ASP A 526 19.51 -36.39 -25.46
C ASP A 526 20.22 -36.50 -26.81
N SER A 527 21.49 -36.87 -26.76
CA SER A 527 22.36 -37.15 -27.90
C SER A 527 22.90 -38.58 -27.90
N VAL A 528 22.36 -39.49 -27.07
CA VAL A 528 22.91 -40.83 -26.87
C VAL A 528 22.64 -41.73 -28.08
N VAL A 529 23.67 -42.26 -28.72
CA VAL A 529 23.54 -43.19 -29.88
C VAL A 529 23.85 -44.64 -29.51
N GLY A 530 23.41 -45.60 -30.33
CA GLY A 530 23.80 -47.02 -30.19
C GLY A 530 23.19 -47.78 -29.02
N GLY A 531 22.22 -47.23 -28.30
CA GLY A 531 21.52 -47.93 -27.20
C GLY A 531 22.38 -48.18 -25.96
N VAL A 532 23.47 -47.42 -25.79
CA VAL A 532 24.40 -47.57 -24.66
C VAL A 532 23.75 -47.23 -23.31
N ILE A 533 22.73 -46.37 -23.34
CA ILE A 533 21.75 -46.17 -22.26
C ILE A 533 20.36 -46.53 -22.82
N PRO A 534 19.64 -47.48 -22.20
CA PRO A 534 18.24 -47.74 -22.51
C PRO A 534 17.35 -46.50 -22.32
N GLY A 535 16.46 -46.23 -23.28
CA GLY A 535 15.63 -45.01 -23.29
C GLY A 535 14.73 -44.85 -22.05
N ASN A 536 14.33 -45.95 -21.41
CA ASN A 536 13.56 -45.92 -20.17
C ASN A 536 14.33 -45.34 -18.96
N PHE A 537 15.67 -45.27 -19.03
CA PHE A 537 16.47 -44.64 -17.97
C PHE A 537 16.73 -43.15 -18.19
N MET A 538 16.44 -42.60 -19.38
CA MET A 538 16.65 -41.18 -19.69
C MET A 538 15.83 -40.24 -18.78
N PRO A 539 14.53 -40.50 -18.49
CA PRO A 539 13.77 -39.69 -17.54
C PRO A 539 14.35 -39.73 -16.12
N ALA A 540 14.97 -40.84 -15.72
CA ALA A 540 15.60 -40.96 -14.41
C ALA A 540 16.88 -40.09 -14.32
N ILE A 541 17.65 -39.99 -15.40
CA ILE A 541 18.82 -39.11 -15.49
C ILE A 541 18.37 -37.64 -15.40
N GLU A 542 17.36 -37.25 -16.18
CA GLU A 542 16.77 -35.91 -16.15
C GLU A 542 16.28 -35.54 -14.74
N LYS A 543 15.54 -36.45 -14.08
CA LYS A 543 15.13 -36.26 -12.68
C LYS A 543 16.32 -36.08 -11.73
N GLY A 544 17.43 -36.77 -11.98
CA GLY A 544 18.68 -36.62 -11.25
C GLY A 544 19.30 -35.22 -11.40
N PHE A 545 19.21 -34.64 -12.60
CA PHE A 545 19.63 -33.26 -12.87
C PHE A 545 18.73 -32.27 -12.13
N ILE A 546 17.41 -32.38 -12.29
CA ILE A 546 16.43 -31.47 -11.66
C ILE A 546 16.59 -31.46 -10.13
N GLU A 547 16.73 -32.62 -9.50
CA GLU A 547 16.95 -32.71 -8.05
C GLU A 547 18.31 -32.14 -7.60
N ARG A 548 19.35 -32.23 -8.44
CA ARG A 548 20.64 -31.58 -8.15
C ARG A 548 20.54 -30.08 -8.28
N MET A 549 19.87 -29.58 -9.32
CA MET A 549 19.66 -28.16 -9.57
C MET A 549 18.90 -27.49 -8.43
N ALA A 550 17.89 -28.15 -7.86
CA ALA A 550 17.17 -27.64 -6.70
C ALA A 550 18.04 -27.51 -5.43
N ARG A 551 19.16 -28.25 -5.34
CA ARG A 551 20.05 -28.26 -4.17
C ARG A 551 21.35 -27.48 -4.39
N GLY A 552 21.50 -26.76 -5.51
CA GLY A 552 22.76 -26.09 -5.88
C GLY A 552 23.94 -27.02 -6.05
N VAL A 553 25.15 -26.50 -6.12
CA VAL A 553 26.42 -27.24 -6.11
C VAL A 553 27.49 -26.50 -5.31
N ILE A 554 27.55 -25.17 -5.41
CA ILE A 554 28.56 -24.35 -4.74
C ILE A 554 28.10 -23.80 -3.38
N ALA A 555 26.91 -23.21 -3.32
CA ALA A 555 26.36 -22.55 -2.14
C ALA A 555 24.99 -23.13 -1.71
N GLY A 556 24.47 -24.10 -2.47
CA GLY A 556 23.20 -24.75 -2.16
C GLY A 556 21.99 -24.05 -2.75
N HIS A 557 22.19 -23.04 -3.60
CA HIS A 557 21.12 -22.28 -4.22
C HIS A 557 20.66 -22.90 -5.54
N VAL A 558 19.42 -22.62 -5.94
CA VAL A 558 18.86 -23.21 -7.16
C VAL A 558 19.67 -22.81 -8.40
N ILE A 559 20.00 -23.79 -9.22
CA ILE A 559 20.77 -23.60 -10.45
C ILE A 559 19.86 -23.12 -11.58
N GLN A 560 20.31 -22.16 -12.38
CA GLN A 560 19.61 -21.67 -13.57
C GLN A 560 20.56 -21.36 -14.73
N ASP A 561 19.99 -21.14 -15.92
CA ASP A 561 20.70 -20.69 -17.12
C ASP A 561 21.76 -21.70 -17.62
N VAL A 562 21.37 -22.99 -17.67
CA VAL A 562 22.26 -24.10 -18.04
C VAL A 562 21.63 -25.04 -19.08
N ALA A 563 22.42 -25.47 -20.06
CA ALA A 563 22.10 -26.57 -20.96
C ALA A 563 22.97 -27.80 -20.66
N VAL A 564 22.37 -29.00 -20.63
CA VAL A 564 23.06 -30.28 -20.38
C VAL A 564 22.75 -31.27 -21.50
N GLU A 565 23.78 -31.66 -22.23
CA GLU A 565 23.75 -32.73 -23.23
C GLU A 565 24.25 -34.04 -22.62
N VAL A 566 23.42 -35.08 -22.65
CA VAL A 566 23.86 -36.46 -22.43
C VAL A 566 24.24 -37.07 -23.77
N HIS A 567 25.52 -37.30 -24.00
CA HIS A 567 26.02 -37.79 -25.29
C HIS A 567 26.52 -39.25 -25.24
N PHE A 568 26.83 -39.77 -24.05
CA PHE A 568 27.31 -41.14 -23.88
C PHE A 568 27.00 -41.70 -22.49
N GLY A 569 27.12 -43.02 -22.34
CA GLY A 569 27.00 -43.70 -21.05
C GLY A 569 27.17 -45.20 -21.18
N LYS A 570 26.97 -45.92 -20.08
CA LYS A 570 26.98 -47.39 -20.07
C LYS A 570 25.93 -47.91 -19.08
N HIS A 571 25.30 -49.03 -19.44
CA HIS A 571 24.44 -49.80 -18.56
C HIS A 571 24.99 -51.21 -18.37
N HIS A 572 24.53 -51.87 -17.31
CA HIS A 572 24.74 -53.29 -17.06
C HIS A 572 23.38 -53.99 -17.11
N PRO A 573 23.22 -55.11 -17.83
CA PRO A 573 21.90 -55.74 -18.03
C PRO A 573 21.16 -56.11 -16.74
N VAL A 574 21.89 -56.38 -15.67
CA VAL A 574 21.33 -56.87 -14.39
C VAL A 574 21.38 -55.83 -13.27
N ASP A 575 22.42 -54.99 -13.26
CA ASP A 575 22.69 -54.08 -12.14
C ASP A 575 22.21 -52.64 -12.42
N SER A 576 21.82 -52.33 -13.66
CA SER A 576 21.26 -51.01 -13.97
C SER A 576 19.81 -50.89 -13.54
N SER A 577 19.50 -49.74 -12.94
CA SER A 577 18.17 -49.37 -12.47
C SER A 577 17.96 -47.86 -12.63
N GLU A 578 16.71 -47.42 -12.61
CA GLU A 578 16.37 -46.00 -12.62
C GLU A 578 17.04 -45.24 -11.46
N ALA A 579 17.06 -45.83 -10.26
CA ALA A 579 17.72 -45.23 -9.10
C ALA A 579 19.23 -45.06 -9.31
N ALA A 580 19.89 -46.02 -9.96
CA ALA A 580 21.32 -45.94 -10.25
C ALA A 580 21.62 -44.84 -11.29
N PHE A 581 20.83 -44.73 -12.35
CA PHE A 581 20.99 -43.70 -13.38
C PHE A 581 20.61 -42.30 -12.90
N LYS A 582 19.60 -42.18 -12.03
CA LYS A 582 19.27 -40.93 -11.34
C LYS A 582 20.42 -40.43 -10.48
N MET A 583 21.01 -41.32 -9.67
CA MET A 583 22.18 -40.99 -8.86
C MET A 583 23.39 -40.64 -9.73
N ALA A 584 23.64 -41.42 -10.80
CA ALA A 584 24.72 -41.15 -11.72
C ALA A 584 24.57 -39.79 -12.41
N GLY A 585 23.36 -39.44 -12.87
CA GLY A 585 23.05 -38.13 -13.44
C GLY A 585 23.30 -36.99 -12.44
N SER A 586 22.75 -37.12 -11.23
CA SER A 586 22.90 -36.11 -10.17
C SER A 586 24.36 -35.83 -9.78
N LEU A 587 25.17 -36.90 -9.65
CA LEU A 587 26.60 -36.77 -9.29
C LEU A 587 27.45 -36.33 -10.49
N CYS A 588 27.13 -36.78 -11.70
CA CYS A 588 27.77 -36.28 -12.92
C CYS A 588 27.55 -34.78 -13.09
N PHE A 589 26.32 -34.32 -12.91
CA PHE A 589 25.98 -32.91 -12.96
C PHE A 589 26.84 -32.11 -11.98
N ARG A 590 26.88 -32.52 -10.71
CA ARG A 590 27.69 -31.86 -9.67
C ARG A 590 29.17 -31.73 -10.06
N ASP A 591 29.75 -32.82 -10.55
CA ASP A 591 31.20 -32.87 -10.80
C ASP A 591 31.60 -32.06 -12.04
N VAL A 592 30.75 -32.04 -13.08
CA VAL A 592 30.95 -31.22 -14.28
C VAL A 592 30.65 -29.74 -14.00
N PHE A 593 29.63 -29.43 -13.21
CA PHE A 593 29.30 -28.05 -12.81
C PHE A 593 30.48 -27.36 -12.11
N LYS A 594 31.20 -28.08 -11.24
CA LYS A 594 32.42 -27.56 -10.57
C LYS A 594 33.56 -27.22 -11.54
N GLN A 595 33.60 -27.86 -12.72
CA GLN A 595 34.62 -27.63 -13.75
C GLN A 595 34.24 -26.47 -14.69
N ALA A 596 32.96 -26.11 -14.74
CA ALA A 596 32.37 -25.14 -15.67
C ALA A 596 32.51 -23.67 -15.21
N LYS A 597 33.41 -23.37 -14.27
CA LYS A 597 33.56 -22.07 -13.61
C LYS A 597 32.21 -21.54 -13.07
N PRO A 598 31.72 -22.16 -11.98
CA PRO A 598 30.42 -21.80 -11.41
C PRO A 598 30.44 -20.36 -10.86
N ALA A 599 29.30 -19.68 -10.98
CA ALA A 599 29.09 -18.31 -10.53
C ALA A 599 27.77 -18.21 -9.73
N LEU A 600 27.71 -17.24 -8.81
CA LEU A 600 26.47 -16.86 -8.16
C LEU A 600 25.76 -15.78 -8.97
N LEU A 601 24.45 -15.87 -9.01
CA LEU A 601 23.57 -14.87 -9.58
C LEU A 601 22.81 -14.20 -8.45
N GLU A 602 22.75 -12.88 -8.50
CA GLU A 602 21.96 -12.06 -7.58
C GLU A 602 20.72 -11.48 -8.26
N PRO A 603 19.60 -11.37 -7.53
CA PRO A 603 18.42 -10.71 -8.06
C PRO A 603 18.65 -9.20 -8.16
N VAL A 604 18.38 -8.64 -9.33
CA VAL A 604 18.36 -7.21 -9.63
C VAL A 604 16.91 -6.76 -9.66
N VAL A 605 16.65 -5.62 -9.05
CA VAL A 605 15.33 -4.99 -9.01
C VAL A 605 15.31 -3.69 -9.80
N HIS A 606 14.19 -3.41 -10.43
CA HIS A 606 13.86 -2.06 -10.89
C HIS A 606 13.34 -1.26 -9.70
N LEU A 607 13.91 -0.08 -9.51
CA LEU A 607 13.60 0.81 -8.41
C LEU A 607 13.28 2.18 -8.98
N ASN A 608 12.04 2.65 -8.81
CA ASN A 608 11.62 3.99 -9.25
C ASN A 608 11.51 4.89 -8.01
N VAL A 609 12.39 5.88 -7.87
CA VAL A 609 12.44 6.79 -6.72
C VAL A 609 11.75 8.11 -7.07
N LEU A 610 10.82 8.53 -6.24
CA LEU A 610 10.23 9.87 -6.25
C LEU A 610 10.90 10.70 -5.15
N ALA A 611 11.49 11.83 -5.50
CA ALA A 611 12.16 12.70 -4.53
C ALA A 611 12.17 14.17 -4.97
N PRO A 612 12.36 15.13 -4.05
CA PRO A 612 12.55 16.53 -4.39
C PRO A 612 13.75 16.75 -5.33
N GLU A 613 13.66 17.77 -6.19
CA GLU A 613 14.71 18.14 -7.15
C GLU A 613 16.09 18.32 -6.47
N ASP A 614 16.12 18.96 -5.30
CA ASP A 614 17.34 19.21 -4.53
C ASP A 614 18.06 17.93 -4.07
N SER A 615 17.33 16.83 -3.91
CA SER A 615 17.87 15.54 -3.44
C SER A 615 18.30 14.60 -4.57
N VAL A 616 18.05 14.94 -5.84
CA VAL A 616 18.32 14.06 -6.99
C VAL A 616 19.81 13.69 -7.09
N GLY A 617 20.70 14.66 -6.88
CA GLY A 617 22.15 14.43 -6.94
C GLY A 617 22.64 13.42 -5.89
N ASP A 618 22.13 13.51 -4.67
CA ASP A 618 22.47 12.60 -3.58
C ASP A 618 21.95 11.19 -3.84
N ILE A 619 20.74 11.05 -4.40
CA ILE A 619 20.18 9.76 -4.79
C ILE A 619 21.03 9.09 -5.88
N TYR A 620 21.50 9.84 -6.87
CA TYR A 620 22.40 9.31 -7.91
C TYR A 620 23.70 8.76 -7.30
N SER A 621 24.29 9.50 -6.36
CA SER A 621 25.50 9.07 -5.66
C SER A 621 25.26 7.81 -4.82
N ASP A 622 24.15 7.76 -4.07
CA ASP A 622 23.79 6.60 -3.25
C ASP A 622 23.53 5.35 -4.12
N MET A 623 22.80 5.47 -5.23
CA MET A 623 22.55 4.36 -6.17
C MET A 623 23.84 3.80 -6.74
N SER A 624 24.78 4.66 -7.14
CA SER A 624 26.09 4.21 -7.62
C SER A 624 26.89 3.49 -6.53
N SER A 625 26.81 3.96 -5.27
CA SER A 625 27.52 3.32 -4.14
C SER A 625 26.97 1.93 -3.80
N ARG A 626 25.68 1.70 -4.10
CA ARG A 626 24.97 0.42 -3.93
C ARG A 626 25.22 -0.59 -5.04
N GLY A 627 26.02 -0.23 -6.04
CA GLY A 627 26.23 -1.04 -7.25
C GLY A 627 25.04 -1.02 -8.21
N GLY A 628 24.15 -0.04 -8.05
CA GLY A 628 23.03 0.20 -8.95
C GLY A 628 23.41 1.06 -10.16
N ARG A 629 22.53 1.07 -11.15
CA ARG A 629 22.63 1.83 -12.40
C ARG A 629 21.38 2.70 -12.54
N VAL A 630 21.56 4.00 -12.72
CA VAL A 630 20.45 4.91 -13.04
C VAL A 630 20.15 4.80 -14.53
N LEU A 631 18.89 4.51 -14.87
CA LEU A 631 18.38 4.40 -16.24
C LEU A 631 17.92 5.74 -16.79
N GLY A 632 17.37 6.62 -15.95
CA GLY A 632 16.92 7.96 -16.32
C GLY A 632 16.23 8.71 -15.18
N SER A 633 15.90 9.98 -15.42
CA SER A 633 15.04 10.77 -14.54
C SER A 633 14.04 11.63 -15.33
N THR A 634 12.86 11.82 -14.74
CA THR A 634 11.76 12.60 -15.31
C THR A 634 11.28 13.61 -14.27
N ALA A 635 11.25 14.90 -14.64
CA ALA A 635 10.68 15.94 -13.79
C ALA A 635 9.15 15.82 -13.76
N MET A 636 8.56 15.89 -12.58
CA MET A 636 7.12 15.90 -12.34
C MET A 636 6.66 17.27 -11.82
N ARG A 637 5.35 17.48 -11.72
CA ARG A 637 4.80 18.71 -11.13
C ARG A 637 5.18 18.78 -9.63
N GLY A 638 5.30 20.01 -9.11
CA GLY A 638 5.54 20.24 -7.68
C GLY A 638 6.98 20.04 -7.22
N GLY A 639 7.98 20.10 -8.12
CA GLY A 639 9.40 20.01 -7.77
C GLY A 639 9.86 18.60 -7.39
N ILE A 640 9.09 17.57 -7.78
CA ILE A 640 9.42 16.15 -7.57
C ILE A 640 10.01 15.58 -8.86
N HIS A 641 11.01 14.73 -8.73
CA HIS A 641 11.61 13.96 -9.81
C HIS A 641 11.37 12.48 -9.59
N SER A 642 11.02 11.77 -10.67
CA SER A 642 11.05 10.32 -10.74
C SER A 642 12.40 9.87 -11.30
N ILE A 643 13.04 8.90 -10.65
CA ILE A 643 14.37 8.39 -10.99
C ILE A 643 14.29 6.87 -11.12
N ASP A 644 14.52 6.36 -12.33
CA ASP A 644 14.50 4.93 -12.62
C ASP A 644 15.90 4.32 -12.45
N CYS A 645 15.99 3.25 -11.66
CA CYS A 645 17.24 2.58 -11.31
C CYS A 645 17.12 1.06 -11.44
N GLU A 646 18.23 0.39 -11.75
CA GLU A 646 18.43 -1.04 -11.55
C GLU A 646 19.44 -1.25 -10.43
N VAL A 647 19.06 -1.97 -9.37
CA VAL A 647 19.92 -2.15 -8.18
C VAL A 647 19.90 -3.61 -7.75
N PRO A 648 21.04 -4.19 -7.31
CA PRO A 648 21.04 -5.50 -6.68
C PRO A 648 20.19 -5.49 -5.40
N LEU A 649 19.28 -6.46 -5.25
CA LEU A 649 18.35 -6.51 -4.11
C LEU A 649 19.07 -6.46 -2.75
N ARG A 650 20.26 -7.07 -2.65
CA ARG A 650 21.10 -7.04 -1.44
C ARG A 650 21.46 -5.64 -0.96
N SER A 651 21.52 -4.69 -1.88
CA SER A 651 21.87 -3.31 -1.59
C SER A 651 20.66 -2.43 -1.32
N VAL A 652 19.44 -2.95 -1.48
CA VAL A 652 18.17 -2.22 -1.27
C VAL A 652 17.64 -2.42 0.15
N GLY A 653 18.19 -3.38 0.91
CA GLY A 653 17.86 -3.56 2.33
C GLY A 653 17.93 -2.23 3.10
N HIS A 654 16.83 -1.89 3.79
CA HIS A 654 16.66 -0.64 4.53
C HIS A 654 16.79 0.66 3.72
N TYR A 655 16.66 0.62 2.39
CA TYR A 655 16.80 1.81 1.55
C TYR A 655 15.84 2.94 1.94
N ASN A 656 14.63 2.61 2.43
CA ASN A 656 13.66 3.60 2.91
C ASN A 656 14.25 4.56 3.96
N ARG A 657 15.09 4.05 4.87
CA ARG A 657 15.73 4.86 5.92
C ARG A 657 16.74 5.84 5.34
N THR A 658 17.56 5.37 4.40
CA THR A 658 18.52 6.24 3.70
C THR A 658 17.80 7.28 2.86
N LEU A 659 16.78 6.87 2.10
CA LEU A 659 15.98 7.77 1.26
C LEU A 659 15.30 8.84 2.10
N SER A 660 14.63 8.45 3.19
CA SER A 660 14.03 9.39 4.14
C SER A 660 15.06 10.38 4.70
N SER A 661 16.26 9.92 5.03
CA SER A 661 17.32 10.80 5.53
C SER A 661 17.83 11.80 4.48
N VAL A 662 17.99 11.36 3.23
CA VAL A 662 18.51 12.19 2.12
C VAL A 662 17.47 13.22 1.67
N THR A 663 16.19 12.86 1.72
CA THR A 663 15.08 13.68 1.20
C THR A 663 14.34 14.46 2.29
N GLY A 664 14.81 14.42 3.54
CA GLY A 664 14.07 15.00 4.68
C GLY A 664 12.69 14.37 4.88
N GLY A 665 12.52 13.10 4.51
CA GLY A 665 11.28 12.34 4.63
C GLY A 665 10.29 12.54 3.48
N GLN A 666 10.67 13.24 2.41
CA GLN A 666 9.79 13.52 1.27
C GLN A 666 9.91 12.50 0.13
N GLY A 667 10.92 11.64 0.19
CA GLY A 667 11.18 10.62 -0.82
C GLY A 667 10.30 9.38 -0.66
N SER A 668 9.92 8.77 -1.77
CA SER A 668 9.36 7.42 -1.82
C SER A 668 10.00 6.65 -2.96
N TYR A 669 9.86 5.33 -2.99
CA TYR A 669 10.27 4.54 -4.15
C TYR A 669 9.26 3.44 -4.41
N THR A 670 9.36 2.75 -5.55
CA THR A 670 8.73 1.44 -5.83
C THR A 670 9.80 0.44 -6.20
N ILE A 671 9.56 -0.85 -5.94
CA ILE A 671 10.51 -1.94 -6.21
C ILE A 671 9.80 -3.06 -6.97
N SER A 672 10.40 -3.53 -8.07
CA SER A 672 9.91 -4.70 -8.81
C SER A 672 11.06 -5.58 -9.25
N PHE A 673 10.85 -6.91 -9.28
CA PHE A 673 11.87 -7.83 -9.77
C PHE A 673 12.15 -7.59 -11.26
N SER A 674 13.43 -7.43 -11.62
CA SER A 674 13.85 -7.31 -13.01
C SER A 674 14.35 -8.65 -13.54
N HIS A 675 15.52 -9.08 -13.07
CA HIS A 675 16.20 -10.28 -13.54
C HIS A 675 17.26 -10.73 -12.54
N TYR A 676 17.98 -11.80 -12.88
CA TYR A 676 19.19 -12.20 -12.15
C TYR A 676 20.43 -11.83 -12.96
N GLU A 677 21.43 -11.23 -12.33
CA GLU A 677 22.71 -10.86 -12.93
C GLU A 677 23.86 -11.61 -12.24
N THR A 678 24.97 -11.79 -12.96
CA THR A 678 26.18 -12.39 -12.38
C THR A 678 26.74 -11.49 -11.29
N MET A 679 26.90 -12.04 -10.10
CA MET A 679 27.43 -11.32 -8.96
C MET A 679 28.91 -10.93 -9.19
N PRO A 680 29.34 -9.72 -8.80
CA PRO A 680 30.75 -9.34 -8.84
C PRO A 680 31.63 -10.32 -8.05
N ALA A 681 32.82 -10.64 -8.57
CA ALA A 681 33.66 -11.72 -8.08
C ALA A 681 34.13 -11.54 -6.62
N ASP A 682 34.34 -10.29 -6.22
CA ASP A 682 34.71 -9.85 -4.88
C ASP A 682 33.57 -10.07 -3.87
N VAL A 683 32.33 -9.71 -4.24
CA VAL A 683 31.13 -9.97 -3.44
C VAL A 683 30.83 -11.47 -3.34
N GLN A 684 30.96 -12.19 -4.47
CA GLN A 684 30.78 -13.64 -4.50
C GLN A 684 31.73 -14.36 -3.54
N ARG A 685 32.99 -13.91 -3.44
CA ARG A 685 33.98 -14.51 -2.54
C ARG A 685 33.58 -14.35 -1.07
N GLN A 686 33.15 -13.15 -0.69
CA GLN A 686 32.70 -12.85 0.69
C GLN A 686 31.51 -13.73 1.08
N LEU A 687 30.48 -13.82 0.23
CA LEU A 687 29.31 -14.66 0.48
C LEU A 687 29.65 -16.15 0.60
N MET A 688 30.57 -16.66 -0.24
CA MET A 688 31.02 -18.05 -0.16
C MET A 688 31.86 -18.35 1.08
N GLU A 689 32.53 -17.36 1.66
CA GLU A 689 33.25 -17.51 2.94
C GLU A 689 32.26 -17.59 4.10
N SER A 690 31.30 -16.65 4.19
CA SER A 690 30.26 -16.65 5.22
C SER A 690 29.38 -17.90 5.19
N ALA A 691 28.97 -18.37 4.01
CA ALA A 691 28.15 -19.58 3.88
C ALA A 691 28.89 -20.86 4.33
N LYS A 692 30.22 -20.89 4.24
CA LYS A 692 31.02 -22.04 4.74
C LYS A 692 31.09 -22.05 6.25
N GLU A 693 31.24 -20.88 6.88
CA GLU A 693 31.29 -20.74 8.34
C GLU A 693 29.95 -21.19 8.97
N GLU A 694 28.81 -20.76 8.42
CA GLU A 694 27.49 -21.19 8.89
C GLU A 694 27.26 -22.70 8.74
N LEU A 695 27.69 -23.30 7.62
CA LEU A 695 27.60 -24.75 7.40
C LEU A 695 28.48 -25.54 8.37
N GLU A 696 29.64 -25.01 8.77
CA GLU A 696 30.52 -25.64 9.75
C GLU A 696 29.96 -25.54 11.18
N GLU A 697 29.33 -24.42 11.55
CA GLU A 697 28.67 -24.23 12.86
C GLU A 697 27.40 -25.08 13.02
N THR A 698 26.59 -25.24 11.96
CA THR A 698 25.37 -26.07 12.01
C THR A 698 25.67 -27.58 12.01
N SER A 699 26.89 -27.97 11.63
CA SER A 699 27.36 -29.36 11.56
C SER A 699 28.10 -29.83 12.82
N ALA A 700 28.42 -28.91 13.73
CA ALA A 700 29.05 -29.15 15.04
C ALA A 700 27.99 -29.27 16.14
#